data_AF-A0A1H6FG07-F1
#
_entry.id   AF-A0A1H6FG07-F1
#
_cell.length_a   1.000
_cell.length_b   1.000
_cell.length_c   1.000
_cell.angle_alpha   90.00
_cell.angle_beta   90.00
_cell.angle_gamma   90.00
#
_symmetry.space_group_name_H-M   'P 1'
#
loop_
_entity.id
_entity.type
_entity.pdbx_description
1 polymer ?
#
loop_
_entity_poly.entity_id
_entity_poly.type
_entity_poly.pdbx_seq_one_letter_code
_entity_poly.pdbx_strand_id
1 'polypeptide(L)'
;MIISHAHRHLLHHLVCCCFIVFSSLSQAGALDEPVAHPAIPVLDESGAHVLNSGQPYSPKTTCGTGGCHDYEQITHSFHFETGRDEARDDFGALRQLPQLVSPGYFGGYNCMGGSNPDNLAKKNNAQVSDFADHGSAGLIKRCISCHSGGGWMEKDRNNRRYDEVNPDTVNPLDGDYFNRGTDENNQSADSSVVSQWNWQKSGVVENDCFLCHFKFDDLKVFDDQVSADTSGYDHFRSVRGTDLAKKGFFRYVDSAILEVMNLNHPDGVTSDKSLLNFSRTDGHLNLDDNGNPLLNWNPDAFDENGKVVIPMLRYPNNDNCMMCHRTSNSRRGFYGFGEDTAMEADAEGIIEEDYQDDVHYGKVWTETNGESRAIENCNSCHSGTYFKPSYSNVDLDSPHQFLKGNSDMDVRNDLDFNPAPKSCEYCHETSPNRAIPSGHDTMLDAHRERWKASSDLQGYTAGSLDRITQTHLDVISCQACHITNKKSRGRPLQILYRYRRGEDNKLKIIPYNPRLRYYWKDKTSGYVMNQTERNRAFRLETDADGNKYGALINPVSGEQLGTVGARMSHGSWRFSDPADYNTFKALKQAYDSVLAEKGLANPDAVMVWTESNYYIMSHNTRLAVDSLQCEQCHERKQNGSFSALVSEQGVLGKENIKQVTTLPDKRLVDEGLIIFDKPYMQVDDSGVVTENIADILYDSKINPSMSILNAEQARVMTGSMHKYALDNAANQAQLGAYSSRLGEQIFTPQAYVFKGDYGDDALRHLALLLEANSATDAIFSTAQIQASLASNEQFNRAQNAGFGGLISSVINLQAAYDNGQNMSQLTTGGQMLLKLPYYSDITDESKIKLIHSDNGNDWNDLNAKLVFVQAQTDGETGFALFLTEHFGYFSVASQNASTQPVAVDTDSSAETTSSGGGGGGSVFLLPILLLLGWRFRGRLSVSK
;
A
#
# COMPACT_ATOMS: atom_id res chain seq x y z
N MET A 1 -23.28 8.33 74.61
CA MET A 1 -21.85 8.61 74.34
C MET A 1 -21.25 7.35 73.71
N ILE A 2 -21.47 7.15 72.41
CA ILE A 2 -21.01 5.95 71.68
C ILE A 2 -20.67 6.40 70.25
N ILE A 3 -19.38 6.32 69.90
CA ILE A 3 -18.84 6.50 68.54
C ILE A 3 -18.45 5.09 68.08
N SER A 4 -19.06 4.57 67.02
CA SER A 4 -18.70 3.25 66.48
C SER A 4 -18.67 3.21 64.95
N HIS A 5 -17.54 2.74 64.44
CA HIS A 5 -17.41 1.77 63.33
C HIS A 5 -17.64 2.20 61.87
N ALA A 6 -18.09 3.41 61.55
CA ALA A 6 -18.34 3.79 60.15
C ALA A 6 -17.11 4.26 59.31
N HIS A 7 -15.99 4.65 59.93
CA HIS A 7 -14.89 5.30 59.20
C HIS A 7 -13.73 4.39 58.74
N ARG A 8 -13.68 3.11 59.16
CA ARG A 8 -12.61 2.20 58.72
C ARG A 8 -12.88 1.50 57.38
N HIS A 9 -14.15 1.37 56.97
CA HIS A 9 -14.51 0.74 55.70
C HIS A 9 -14.39 1.68 54.49
N LEU A 10 -14.61 2.99 54.66
CA LEU A 10 -14.48 3.96 53.56
C LEU A 10 -13.02 4.20 53.15
N LEU A 11 -12.08 4.22 54.11
CA LEU A 11 -10.65 4.38 53.82
C LEU A 11 -10.04 3.11 53.21
N HIS A 12 -10.50 1.91 53.60
CA HIS A 12 -10.07 0.66 52.95
C HIS A 12 -10.61 0.54 51.52
N HIS A 13 -11.84 1.00 51.24
CA HIS A 13 -12.37 1.00 49.88
C HIS A 13 -11.74 2.07 48.99
N LEU A 14 -11.41 3.27 49.49
CA LEU A 14 -10.69 4.27 48.69
C LEU A 14 -9.24 3.85 48.41
N VAL A 15 -8.55 3.27 49.40
CA VAL A 15 -7.16 2.80 49.22
C VAL A 15 -7.12 1.54 48.35
N CYS A 16 -8.08 0.62 48.47
CA CYS A 16 -8.22 -0.51 47.52
C CYS A 16 -8.60 -0.04 46.12
N CYS A 17 -9.50 0.92 45.94
CA CYS A 17 -9.83 1.43 44.59
C CYS A 17 -8.64 2.17 43.96
N CYS A 18 -7.88 2.97 44.72
CA CYS A 18 -6.66 3.58 44.20
C CYS A 18 -5.56 2.54 43.92
N PHE A 19 -5.39 1.50 44.76
CA PHE A 19 -4.44 0.42 44.47
C PHE A 19 -4.86 -0.45 43.29
N ILE A 20 -6.16 -0.73 43.10
CA ILE A 20 -6.68 -1.50 41.97
C ILE A 20 -6.51 -0.69 40.66
N VAL A 21 -6.77 0.62 40.67
CA VAL A 21 -6.56 1.48 39.49
C VAL A 21 -5.08 1.66 39.15
N PHE A 22 -4.19 1.81 40.16
CA PHE A 22 -2.74 1.88 39.92
C PHE A 22 -2.12 0.52 39.52
N SER A 23 -2.64 -0.61 40.02
CA SER A 23 -2.15 -1.94 39.61
C SER A 23 -2.67 -2.36 38.23
N SER A 24 -3.85 -1.89 37.80
CA SER A 24 -4.31 -2.06 36.41
C SER A 24 -3.55 -1.17 35.43
N LEU A 25 -3.15 0.06 35.82
CA LEU A 25 -2.34 0.95 34.98
C LEU A 25 -0.88 0.47 34.89
N SER A 26 -0.29 -0.07 35.96
CA SER A 26 1.07 -0.64 35.90
C SER A 26 1.14 -1.98 35.15
N GLN A 27 0.02 -2.68 34.96
CA GLN A 27 -0.06 -3.88 34.12
C GLN A 27 -0.26 -3.57 32.63
N ALA A 28 -0.72 -2.37 32.28
CA ALA A 28 -1.01 -1.99 30.90
C ALA A 28 0.26 -1.91 30.03
N GLY A 29 1.41 -1.50 30.59
CA GLY A 29 2.71 -1.43 29.88
C GLY A 29 3.53 -2.73 29.90
N ALA A 30 3.11 -3.77 30.64
CA ALA A 30 3.91 -4.99 30.79
C ALA A 30 4.01 -5.84 29.51
N LEU A 31 3.15 -5.61 28.51
CA LEU A 31 3.19 -6.33 27.22
C LEU A 31 4.08 -5.66 26.17
N ASP A 32 4.45 -4.41 26.41
CA ASP A 32 5.32 -3.61 25.53
C ASP A 32 6.79 -3.67 25.97
N GLU A 33 7.07 -4.26 27.13
CA GLU A 33 8.45 -4.55 27.57
C GLU A 33 8.91 -5.94 27.11
N PRO A 34 10.23 -6.11 26.90
CA PRO A 34 10.81 -7.42 26.61
C PRO A 34 10.49 -8.43 27.71
N VAL A 35 10.23 -9.66 27.30
CA VAL A 35 10.11 -10.82 28.18
C VAL A 35 11.11 -11.88 27.77
N ALA A 36 11.63 -12.64 28.74
CA ALA A 36 12.49 -13.78 28.46
C ALA A 36 11.72 -14.85 27.66
N HIS A 37 12.12 -15.05 26.41
CA HIS A 37 11.62 -16.16 25.60
C HIS A 37 12.02 -17.50 26.21
N PRO A 38 11.20 -18.56 26.11
CA PRO A 38 11.63 -19.91 26.47
C PRO A 38 12.99 -20.27 25.86
N ALA A 39 13.83 -20.99 26.60
CA ALA A 39 15.15 -21.35 26.09
C ALA A 39 15.03 -22.21 24.82
N ILE A 40 15.68 -21.78 23.73
CA ILE A 40 15.64 -22.44 22.41
C ILE A 40 17.04 -22.80 21.91
N PRO A 41 17.19 -23.91 21.17
CA PRO A 41 18.41 -24.12 20.40
C PRO A 41 18.48 -23.10 19.26
N VAL A 42 19.69 -22.69 18.87
CA VAL A 42 19.89 -21.87 17.67
C VAL A 42 20.41 -22.79 16.56
N LEU A 43 19.71 -22.81 15.43
CA LEU A 43 19.93 -23.75 14.34
C LEU A 43 20.33 -23.03 13.05
N ASP A 44 21.16 -23.69 12.26
CA ASP A 44 21.39 -23.31 10.87
C ASP A 44 20.28 -23.86 9.95
N GLU A 45 20.37 -23.53 8.66
CA GLU A 45 19.42 -23.94 7.62
C GLU A 45 19.30 -25.47 7.45
N SER A 46 20.32 -26.24 7.84
CA SER A 46 20.30 -27.71 7.78
C SER A 46 19.67 -28.37 9.02
N GLY A 47 19.29 -27.57 10.03
CA GLY A 47 18.79 -28.03 11.32
C GLY A 47 19.90 -28.45 12.29
N ALA A 48 21.17 -28.19 11.97
CA ALA A 48 22.26 -28.43 12.89
C ALA A 48 22.40 -27.27 13.88
N HIS A 49 22.80 -27.59 15.12
CA HIS A 49 23.05 -26.57 16.13
C HIS A 49 24.27 -25.71 15.73
N VAL A 50 24.14 -24.39 15.82
CA VAL A 50 25.16 -23.45 15.31
C VAL A 50 26.54 -23.58 15.97
N LEU A 51 26.60 -23.96 17.25
CA LEU A 51 27.88 -24.25 17.93
C LEU A 51 28.61 -25.45 17.33
N ASN A 52 27.90 -26.37 16.68
CA ASN A 52 28.48 -27.56 16.07
C ASN A 52 28.84 -27.31 14.60
N SER A 53 28.01 -26.57 13.87
CA SER A 53 28.19 -26.36 12.44
C SER A 53 29.05 -25.14 12.09
N GLY A 54 29.07 -24.12 12.97
CA GLY A 54 29.69 -22.83 12.70
C GLY A 54 28.97 -22.00 11.61
N GLN A 55 27.83 -22.47 11.11
CA GLN A 55 27.08 -21.87 10.02
C GLN A 55 26.20 -20.71 10.51
N PRO A 56 25.73 -19.83 9.60
CA PRO A 56 24.78 -18.78 9.95
C PRO A 56 23.46 -19.34 10.47
N TYR A 57 22.83 -18.57 11.35
CA TYR A 57 21.51 -18.86 11.90
C TYR A 57 20.42 -18.77 10.82
N SER A 58 19.48 -19.72 10.84
CA SER A 58 18.25 -19.70 10.04
C SER A 58 17.06 -19.36 10.94
N PRO A 59 16.40 -18.21 10.74
CA PRO A 59 15.13 -17.89 11.38
C PRO A 59 14.05 -18.94 11.14
N LYS A 60 13.90 -19.40 9.89
CA LYS A 60 12.91 -20.42 9.52
C LYS A 60 13.12 -21.70 10.32
N THR A 61 14.37 -22.14 10.42
CA THR A 61 14.68 -23.41 11.06
C THR A 61 14.63 -23.26 12.58
N THR A 62 15.21 -22.21 13.14
CA THR A 62 15.26 -22.02 14.60
C THR A 62 13.88 -21.74 15.20
N CYS A 63 13.08 -20.89 14.56
CA CYS A 63 11.79 -20.46 15.11
C CYS A 63 10.61 -21.26 14.55
N GLY A 64 10.73 -21.78 13.32
CA GLY A 64 9.66 -22.54 12.67
C GLY A 64 9.70 -24.06 12.93
N THR A 65 10.88 -24.67 13.15
CA THR A 65 10.91 -26.12 13.41
C THR A 65 10.37 -26.48 14.79
N GLY A 66 9.79 -27.67 14.90
CA GLY A 66 9.17 -28.14 16.14
C GLY A 66 7.75 -27.60 16.41
N GLY A 67 7.21 -26.77 15.52
CA GLY A 67 5.85 -26.21 15.63
C GLY A 67 5.75 -25.02 16.59
N CYS A 68 6.85 -24.29 16.81
CA CYS A 68 6.84 -23.10 17.65
C CYS A 68 6.19 -21.90 16.97
N HIS A 69 6.38 -21.70 15.66
CA HIS A 69 5.75 -20.63 14.88
C HIS A 69 5.49 -21.08 13.45
N ASP A 70 4.35 -20.71 12.85
CA ASP A 70 4.08 -20.98 11.43
C ASP A 70 4.82 -19.96 10.54
N TYR A 71 6.10 -20.20 10.29
CA TYR A 71 6.95 -19.32 9.49
C TYR A 71 6.38 -19.03 8.09
N GLU A 72 5.75 -20.02 7.45
CA GLU A 72 5.19 -19.88 6.11
C GLU A 72 3.98 -18.94 6.12
N GLN A 73 3.10 -19.08 7.11
CA GLN A 73 1.97 -18.17 7.28
C GLN A 73 2.42 -16.76 7.65
N ILE A 74 3.42 -16.64 8.53
CA ILE A 74 3.99 -15.36 8.95
C ILE A 74 4.54 -14.60 7.74
N THR A 75 5.38 -15.25 6.94
CA THR A 75 6.10 -14.61 5.82
C THR A 75 5.22 -14.34 4.59
N HIS A 76 3.95 -14.74 4.62
CA HIS A 76 2.97 -14.42 3.57
C HIS A 76 2.23 -13.09 3.79
N SER A 77 2.61 -12.33 4.82
CA SER A 77 2.05 -11.01 5.10
C SER A 77 2.59 -9.92 4.17
N PHE A 78 1.92 -8.76 4.14
CA PHE A 78 2.21 -7.67 3.21
C PHE A 78 3.62 -7.08 3.32
N HIS A 79 4.23 -7.05 4.51
CA HIS A 79 5.56 -6.47 4.72
C HIS A 79 6.67 -7.34 4.11
N PHE A 80 6.40 -8.63 3.94
CA PHE A 80 7.32 -9.62 3.39
C PHE A 80 7.10 -9.79 1.89
N GLU A 81 5.85 -9.91 1.45
CA GLU A 81 5.52 -10.21 0.05
C GLU A 81 5.62 -8.98 -0.86
N THR A 82 5.13 -7.83 -0.38
CA THR A 82 5.19 -6.54 -1.10
C THR A 82 4.81 -6.61 -2.58
N GLY A 83 3.78 -7.39 -2.91
CA GLY A 83 3.21 -7.53 -4.25
C GLY A 83 3.70 -8.75 -5.03
N ARG A 84 4.59 -9.60 -4.48
CA ARG A 84 5.05 -10.82 -5.15
C ARG A 84 3.92 -11.76 -5.54
N ASP A 85 2.94 -11.98 -4.67
CA ASP A 85 1.82 -12.87 -4.95
C ASP A 85 0.89 -12.37 -6.06
N GLU A 86 0.97 -11.08 -6.39
CA GLU A 86 0.24 -10.46 -7.49
C GLU A 86 1.14 -10.23 -8.72
N ALA A 87 2.39 -10.73 -8.69
CA ALA A 87 3.39 -10.40 -9.69
C ALA A 87 3.20 -11.19 -10.99
N ARG A 88 3.12 -10.47 -12.11
CA ARG A 88 2.95 -11.01 -13.47
C ARG A 88 3.64 -10.11 -14.50
N ASP A 89 4.14 -10.70 -15.58
CA ASP A 89 4.81 -9.96 -16.67
C ASP A 89 3.91 -8.96 -17.42
N ASP A 90 2.60 -9.16 -17.33
CA ASP A 90 1.57 -8.30 -17.92
C ASP A 90 0.85 -7.40 -16.90
N PHE A 91 1.21 -7.46 -15.61
CA PHE A 91 0.54 -6.72 -14.53
C PHE A 91 0.39 -5.23 -14.87
N GLY A 92 1.50 -4.59 -15.27
CA GLY A 92 1.53 -3.17 -15.57
C GLY A 92 0.98 -2.84 -16.96
N ALA A 93 1.06 -3.75 -17.93
CA ALA A 93 0.52 -3.54 -19.28
C ALA A 93 -1.01 -3.37 -19.24
N LEU A 94 -1.67 -4.12 -18.35
CA LEU A 94 -3.10 -3.99 -18.06
C LEU A 94 -3.46 -2.66 -17.33
N ARG A 95 -2.45 -1.88 -16.93
CA ARG A 95 -2.56 -0.63 -16.14
C ARG A 95 -1.73 0.51 -16.76
N GLN A 96 -1.49 0.45 -18.07
CA GLN A 96 -0.80 1.49 -18.86
C GLN A 96 0.67 1.75 -18.50
N LEU A 97 1.28 0.91 -17.67
CA LEU A 97 2.70 0.95 -17.29
C LEU A 97 3.35 -0.42 -17.53
N PRO A 98 3.60 -0.81 -18.79
CA PRO A 98 4.01 -2.16 -19.19
C PRO A 98 5.36 -2.64 -18.64
N GLN A 99 6.15 -1.74 -18.06
CA GLN A 99 7.41 -2.03 -17.37
C GLN A 99 7.23 -2.58 -15.96
N LEU A 100 6.04 -2.42 -15.36
CA LEU A 100 5.75 -2.91 -14.02
C LEU A 100 5.22 -4.34 -14.06
N VAL A 101 5.63 -5.11 -13.06
CA VAL A 101 5.37 -6.55 -12.97
C VAL A 101 4.64 -6.93 -11.69
N SER A 102 4.32 -5.97 -10.82
CA SER A 102 3.54 -6.18 -9.61
C SER A 102 2.98 -4.84 -9.09
N PRO A 103 2.07 -4.82 -8.11
CA PRO A 103 1.58 -3.58 -7.53
C PRO A 103 2.62 -2.94 -6.59
N GLY A 104 3.33 -3.76 -5.81
CA GLY A 104 4.13 -3.32 -4.66
C GLY A 104 5.62 -3.14 -4.91
N TYR A 105 6.44 -3.19 -3.86
CA TYR A 105 7.88 -2.93 -3.97
C TYR A 105 8.63 -3.97 -4.81
N PHE A 106 8.10 -5.19 -4.93
CA PHE A 106 8.67 -6.23 -5.77
C PHE A 106 8.25 -6.07 -7.25
N GLY A 107 8.67 -4.99 -7.90
CA GLY A 107 8.45 -4.76 -9.33
C GLY A 107 7.28 -3.84 -9.71
N GLY A 108 6.62 -3.22 -8.74
CA GLY A 108 5.70 -2.11 -8.93
C GLY A 108 6.38 -0.75 -8.90
N TYR A 109 5.55 0.30 -8.82
CA TYR A 109 6.04 1.67 -9.00
C TYR A 109 6.84 2.14 -7.77
N ASN A 110 8.17 2.04 -7.85
CA ASN A 110 9.04 2.14 -6.69
C ASN A 110 8.96 3.49 -5.94
N CYS A 111 9.04 3.45 -4.61
CA CYS A 111 9.01 4.66 -3.79
C CYS A 111 10.36 5.43 -3.75
N MET A 112 11.46 4.90 -4.31
CA MET A 112 12.82 5.39 -4.02
C MET A 112 13.61 6.00 -5.19
N GLY A 113 13.19 5.84 -6.45
CA GLY A 113 14.01 6.18 -7.61
C GLY A 113 14.12 7.67 -7.99
N GLY A 114 13.43 8.57 -7.30
CA GLY A 114 13.23 9.94 -7.82
C GLY A 114 12.62 9.89 -9.23
N SER A 115 12.97 10.83 -10.10
CA SER A 115 12.53 10.84 -11.51
C SER A 115 13.32 9.90 -12.44
N ASN A 116 14.15 9.02 -11.87
CA ASN A 116 14.92 8.03 -12.61
C ASN A 116 14.70 6.64 -11.97
N PRO A 117 13.46 6.12 -11.92
CA PRO A 117 13.15 4.85 -11.27
C PRO A 117 13.76 3.66 -12.01
N ASP A 118 14.26 2.69 -11.24
CA ASP A 118 14.67 1.38 -11.72
C ASP A 118 13.50 0.38 -11.73
N ASN A 119 13.57 -0.58 -12.65
CA ASN A 119 12.54 -1.58 -12.86
C ASN A 119 13.08 -3.00 -12.64
N LEU A 120 12.25 -3.84 -12.00
CA LEU A 120 12.50 -5.28 -11.92
C LEU A 120 12.26 -5.93 -13.29
N ALA A 121 13.12 -6.86 -13.69
CA ALA A 121 12.97 -7.61 -14.92
C ALA A 121 11.71 -8.49 -14.87
N LYS A 122 11.12 -8.70 -16.05
CA LYS A 122 10.07 -9.69 -16.25
C LYS A 122 10.60 -11.07 -15.93
N LYS A 123 9.72 -12.01 -15.57
CA LYS A 123 10.09 -13.42 -15.44
C LYS A 123 10.52 -13.97 -16.80
N ASN A 124 9.89 -13.56 -17.90
CA ASN A 124 10.27 -14.01 -19.25
C ASN A 124 10.78 -12.85 -20.10
N ASN A 125 12.06 -12.89 -20.48
CA ASN A 125 12.69 -11.89 -21.37
C ASN A 125 13.22 -12.58 -22.62
N ALA A 126 12.89 -12.06 -23.80
CA ALA A 126 13.28 -12.69 -25.06
C ALA A 126 14.77 -12.49 -25.40
N GLN A 127 15.34 -11.36 -24.97
CA GLN A 127 16.72 -10.98 -25.26
C GLN A 127 17.29 -10.05 -24.17
N VAL A 128 18.62 -9.92 -24.11
CA VAL A 128 19.33 -9.15 -23.07
C VAL A 128 18.91 -7.68 -23.02
N SER A 129 18.50 -7.13 -24.17
CA SER A 129 17.96 -5.78 -24.30
C SER A 129 16.57 -5.61 -23.68
N ASP A 130 15.82 -6.68 -23.46
CA ASP A 130 14.50 -6.66 -22.81
C ASP A 130 14.61 -6.78 -21.28
N PHE A 131 15.72 -7.36 -20.80
CA PHE A 131 15.98 -7.48 -19.36
C PHE A 131 16.10 -6.08 -18.73
N ALA A 132 15.33 -5.81 -17.68
CA ALA A 132 15.28 -4.49 -17.05
C ALA A 132 16.52 -4.17 -16.19
N ASP A 133 16.38 -3.32 -15.17
CA ASP A 133 17.53 -2.82 -14.39
C ASP A 133 18.09 -3.85 -13.41
N HIS A 134 17.21 -4.70 -12.86
CA HIS A 134 17.56 -5.70 -11.86
C HIS A 134 16.79 -6.99 -12.09
N GLY A 135 17.43 -8.14 -11.81
CA GLY A 135 16.67 -9.32 -11.42
C GLY A 135 16.38 -9.31 -9.92
N SER A 136 15.75 -10.37 -9.41
CA SER A 136 15.39 -10.47 -7.99
C SER A 136 16.58 -10.24 -7.06
N ALA A 137 17.73 -10.87 -7.32
CA ALA A 137 18.94 -10.68 -6.51
C ALA A 137 19.43 -9.22 -6.47
N GLY A 138 19.43 -8.52 -7.61
CA GLY A 138 19.79 -7.11 -7.68
C GLY A 138 18.81 -6.23 -6.90
N LEU A 139 17.52 -6.56 -6.96
CA LEU A 139 16.49 -5.86 -6.20
C LEU A 139 16.65 -6.09 -4.68
N ILE A 140 16.98 -7.31 -4.25
CA ILE A 140 17.31 -7.62 -2.83
C ILE A 140 18.45 -6.73 -2.37
N LYS A 141 19.59 -6.73 -3.09
CA LYS A 141 20.76 -5.90 -2.76
C LYS A 141 20.41 -4.43 -2.57
N ARG A 142 19.48 -3.93 -3.39
CA ARG A 142 19.03 -2.54 -3.37
C ARG A 142 18.10 -2.24 -2.19
N CYS A 143 17.17 -3.14 -1.88
CA CYS A 143 16.05 -2.83 -0.99
C CYS A 143 16.25 -3.36 0.44
N ILE A 144 17.15 -4.33 0.66
CA ILE A 144 17.36 -5.01 1.95
C ILE A 144 17.52 -4.08 3.15
N SER A 145 18.13 -2.90 2.99
CA SER A 145 18.29 -1.94 4.09
C SER A 145 16.98 -1.39 4.69
N CYS A 146 15.84 -1.66 4.03
CA CYS A 146 14.49 -1.24 4.40
C CYS A 146 13.49 -2.41 4.50
N HIS A 147 13.95 -3.66 4.44
CA HIS A 147 13.08 -4.85 4.50
C HIS A 147 13.69 -5.91 5.41
N SER A 148 12.84 -6.68 6.09
CA SER A 148 13.26 -7.70 7.06
C SER A 148 13.72 -9.01 6.43
N GLY A 149 13.34 -9.29 5.17
CA GLY A 149 13.59 -10.55 4.51
C GLY A 149 12.32 -11.38 4.38
N GLY A 150 12.45 -12.67 4.04
CA GLY A 150 11.30 -13.54 3.71
C GLY A 150 10.61 -13.14 2.40
N GLY A 151 9.42 -13.68 2.15
CA GLY A 151 8.60 -13.36 0.97
C GLY A 151 9.40 -13.37 -0.34
N TRP A 152 9.47 -12.23 -1.02
CA TRP A 152 10.21 -12.09 -2.29
C TRP A 152 11.72 -12.15 -2.21
N MET A 153 12.30 -12.06 -1.01
CA MET A 153 13.73 -12.28 -0.80
C MET A 153 14.08 -13.75 -0.57
N GLU A 154 13.08 -14.60 -0.33
CA GLU A 154 13.21 -16.04 -0.15
C GLU A 154 12.70 -16.84 -1.36
N LYS A 155 11.63 -16.37 -2.00
CA LYS A 155 10.89 -17.13 -3.02
C LYS A 155 10.71 -16.37 -4.31
N ASP A 156 10.71 -17.11 -5.41
CA ASP A 156 10.43 -16.62 -6.76
C ASP A 156 8.93 -16.29 -6.96
N ARG A 157 8.57 -15.78 -8.15
CA ARG A 157 7.17 -15.47 -8.48
C ARG A 157 6.23 -16.68 -8.49
N ASN A 158 6.76 -17.90 -8.48
CA ASN A 158 6.01 -19.15 -8.43
C ASN A 158 6.06 -19.79 -7.04
N ASN A 159 6.43 -19.02 -6.00
CA ASN A 159 6.49 -19.46 -4.61
C ASN A 159 7.53 -20.57 -4.35
N ARG A 160 8.56 -20.72 -5.20
CA ARG A 160 9.67 -21.66 -5.00
C ARG A 160 10.84 -20.94 -4.33
N ARG A 161 11.47 -21.55 -3.34
CA ARG A 161 12.67 -20.99 -2.70
C ARG A 161 13.81 -20.94 -3.71
N TYR A 162 14.48 -19.79 -3.84
CA TYR A 162 15.40 -19.57 -4.98
C TYR A 162 16.58 -20.56 -5.02
N ASP A 163 17.16 -20.89 -3.87
CA ASP A 163 18.34 -21.74 -3.74
C ASP A 163 18.05 -23.26 -3.78
N GLU A 164 16.77 -23.64 -3.78
CA GLU A 164 16.33 -25.03 -3.98
C GLU A 164 16.06 -25.38 -5.45
N VAL A 165 15.97 -24.38 -6.32
CA VAL A 165 15.73 -24.60 -7.75
C VAL A 165 17.02 -25.00 -8.45
N ASN A 166 16.96 -26.09 -9.23
CA ASN A 166 18.08 -26.52 -10.05
C ASN A 166 18.40 -25.44 -11.10
N PRO A 167 19.60 -24.84 -11.10
CA PRO A 167 19.95 -23.78 -12.05
C PRO A 167 19.87 -24.24 -13.52
N ASP A 168 20.05 -25.53 -13.82
CA ASP A 168 19.99 -26.07 -15.18
C ASP A 168 18.57 -26.13 -15.75
N THR A 169 17.54 -26.00 -14.91
CA THR A 169 16.12 -26.03 -15.33
C THR A 169 15.52 -24.62 -15.49
N VAL A 170 16.30 -23.58 -15.20
CA VAL A 170 15.88 -22.19 -15.30
C VAL A 170 15.91 -21.75 -16.77
N ASN A 171 14.87 -21.03 -17.20
CA ASN A 171 14.83 -20.45 -18.53
C ASN A 171 15.89 -19.34 -18.67
N PRO A 172 16.58 -19.24 -19.83
CA PRO A 172 17.50 -18.13 -20.08
C PRO A 172 16.83 -16.77 -19.86
N LEU A 173 17.55 -15.86 -19.19
CA LEU A 173 17.09 -14.49 -18.90
C LEU A 173 15.84 -14.42 -18.01
N ASP A 174 15.58 -15.45 -17.20
CA ASP A 174 14.51 -15.37 -16.20
C ASP A 174 14.82 -14.30 -15.15
N GLY A 175 13.95 -13.29 -14.99
CA GLY A 175 14.15 -12.17 -14.06
C GLY A 175 14.27 -12.56 -12.58
N ASP A 176 13.82 -13.76 -12.21
CA ASP A 176 13.96 -14.30 -10.86
C ASP A 176 15.38 -14.89 -10.62
N TYR A 177 16.04 -15.34 -11.69
CA TYR A 177 17.28 -16.12 -11.61
C TYR A 177 18.48 -15.52 -12.35
N PHE A 178 18.27 -14.49 -13.18
CA PHE A 178 19.32 -13.72 -13.83
C PHE A 178 19.40 -12.34 -13.18
N ASN A 179 20.57 -11.71 -13.24
CA ASN A 179 20.74 -10.36 -12.75
C ASN A 179 21.65 -9.53 -13.66
N ARG A 180 21.33 -8.24 -13.78
CA ARG A 180 22.13 -7.25 -14.52
C ARG A 180 23.22 -6.67 -13.61
N GLY A 181 24.41 -6.45 -14.19
CA GLY A 181 25.54 -5.84 -13.49
C GLY A 181 26.27 -6.81 -12.55
N THR A 182 26.09 -8.11 -12.75
CA THR A 182 26.84 -9.15 -12.05
C THR A 182 27.31 -10.24 -13.01
N ASP A 183 28.39 -10.94 -12.68
CA ASP A 183 28.85 -12.15 -13.37
C ASP A 183 28.23 -13.43 -12.76
N GLU A 184 28.51 -14.59 -13.36
CA GLU A 184 28.04 -15.90 -12.91
C GLU A 184 28.55 -16.32 -11.52
N ASN A 185 29.52 -15.60 -10.97
CA ASN A 185 30.09 -15.80 -9.63
C ASN A 185 29.52 -14.83 -8.59
N ASN A 186 28.45 -14.11 -8.96
CA ASN A 186 27.75 -13.09 -8.19
C ASN A 186 28.59 -11.82 -7.93
N GLN A 187 29.70 -11.62 -8.64
CA GLN A 187 30.57 -10.45 -8.50
C GLN A 187 30.04 -9.29 -9.34
N SER A 188 30.33 -8.06 -8.91
CA SER A 188 29.96 -6.86 -9.68
C SER A 188 30.59 -6.88 -11.07
N ALA A 189 29.78 -6.61 -12.08
CA ALA A 189 30.18 -6.50 -13.47
C ALA A 189 29.60 -5.22 -14.09
N ASP A 190 29.95 -4.93 -15.35
CA ASP A 190 29.36 -3.83 -16.08
C ASP A 190 27.84 -4.04 -16.28
N SER A 191 27.07 -2.95 -16.31
CA SER A 191 25.61 -2.99 -16.47
C SER A 191 25.13 -3.63 -17.79
N SER A 192 26.01 -3.79 -18.79
CA SER A 192 25.70 -4.55 -20.01
C SER A 192 25.67 -6.07 -19.79
N VAL A 193 26.29 -6.57 -18.72
CA VAL A 193 26.34 -8.00 -18.40
C VAL A 193 25.05 -8.41 -17.70
N VAL A 194 24.40 -9.45 -18.24
CA VAL A 194 23.29 -10.16 -17.61
C VAL A 194 23.70 -11.63 -17.50
N SER A 195 23.77 -12.14 -16.27
CA SER A 195 24.22 -13.50 -15.97
C SER A 195 23.26 -14.19 -15.01
N GLN A 196 23.29 -15.52 -14.98
CA GLN A 196 22.52 -16.28 -14.01
C GLN A 196 23.13 -16.07 -12.62
N TRP A 197 22.29 -15.69 -11.66
CA TRP A 197 22.68 -15.54 -10.27
C TRP A 197 22.81 -16.91 -9.62
N ASN A 198 23.93 -17.15 -8.93
CA ASN A 198 24.17 -18.38 -8.21
C ASN A 198 23.50 -18.34 -6.83
N TRP A 199 22.23 -18.73 -6.78
CA TRP A 199 21.45 -18.79 -5.53
C TRP A 199 21.96 -19.84 -4.54
N GLN A 200 22.47 -20.98 -5.02
CA GLN A 200 23.05 -22.02 -4.16
C GLN A 200 24.24 -21.48 -3.34
N LYS A 201 25.06 -20.63 -3.96
CA LYS A 201 26.17 -19.92 -3.30
C LYS A 201 25.68 -18.83 -2.35
N SER A 202 24.82 -17.92 -2.80
CA SER A 202 24.39 -16.79 -1.97
C SER A 202 23.48 -17.20 -0.81
N GLY A 203 22.71 -18.27 -1.01
CA GLY A 203 21.47 -18.53 -0.28
C GLY A 203 20.41 -17.48 -0.55
N VAL A 204 19.40 -17.47 0.29
CA VAL A 204 18.29 -16.50 0.34
C VAL A 204 18.35 -15.65 1.59
N VAL A 205 17.51 -14.62 1.68
CA VAL A 205 17.30 -13.85 2.91
C VAL A 205 15.98 -14.30 3.55
N GLU A 206 16.07 -15.01 4.67
CA GLU A 206 14.91 -15.39 5.47
C GLU A 206 14.37 -14.16 6.23
N ASN A 207 13.24 -14.28 6.91
CA ASN A 207 12.73 -13.16 7.69
C ASN A 207 13.52 -13.01 9.01
N ASP A 208 14.20 -11.88 9.17
CA ASP A 208 14.84 -11.51 10.44
C ASP A 208 13.78 -11.10 11.49
N CYS A 209 13.30 -12.10 12.24
CA CYS A 209 12.29 -11.92 13.29
C CYS A 209 12.70 -10.89 14.36
N PHE A 210 14.01 -10.70 14.60
CA PHE A 210 14.50 -9.80 15.65
C PHE A 210 14.37 -8.33 15.27
N LEU A 211 14.14 -8.00 13.99
CA LEU A 211 13.79 -6.63 13.61
C LEU A 211 12.44 -6.18 14.16
N CYS A 212 11.57 -7.12 14.53
CA CYS A 212 10.29 -6.84 15.15
C CYS A 212 10.27 -7.24 16.64
N HIS A 213 10.99 -8.31 17.00
CA HIS A 213 10.93 -8.89 18.33
C HIS A 213 12.09 -8.50 19.26
N PHE A 214 13.05 -7.67 18.82
CA PHE A 214 14.10 -7.15 19.70
C PHE A 214 13.97 -5.65 19.89
N LYS A 215 14.21 -5.16 21.12
CA LYS A 215 14.16 -3.74 21.46
C LYS A 215 15.46 -3.07 21.01
N PHE A 216 15.38 -2.16 20.04
CA PHE A 216 16.58 -1.58 19.42
C PHE A 216 17.45 -0.75 20.37
N ASP A 217 16.87 -0.18 21.43
CA ASP A 217 17.62 0.54 22.47
C ASP A 217 18.59 -0.36 23.24
N ASP A 218 18.34 -1.67 23.26
CA ASP A 218 19.18 -2.65 23.95
C ASP A 218 20.33 -3.17 23.08
N LEU A 219 20.44 -2.71 21.82
CA LEU A 219 21.53 -3.10 20.92
C LEU A 219 22.86 -2.48 21.38
N LYS A 220 23.88 -3.32 21.48
CA LYS A 220 25.21 -2.94 21.99
C LYS A 220 26.31 -3.49 21.10
N VAL A 221 27.36 -2.69 20.88
CA VAL A 221 28.58 -3.16 20.21
C VAL A 221 29.45 -3.91 21.21
N PHE A 222 29.83 -5.14 20.88
CA PHE A 222 30.69 -6.01 21.70
C PHE A 222 32.10 -6.19 21.11
N ASP A 223 32.31 -5.84 19.84
CA ASP A 223 33.58 -5.95 19.12
C ASP A 223 34.44 -4.71 19.39
N ASP A 224 35.65 -4.91 19.92
CA ASP A 224 36.59 -3.83 20.26
C ASP A 224 37.29 -3.23 19.02
N GLN A 225 37.19 -3.87 17.86
CA GLN A 225 37.67 -3.34 16.58
C GLN A 225 36.70 -2.33 15.95
N VAL A 226 35.46 -2.25 16.45
CA VAL A 226 34.48 -1.27 16.00
C VAL A 226 34.67 0.02 16.80
N SER A 227 34.59 1.17 16.11
CA SER A 227 34.72 2.48 16.77
C SER A 227 33.71 2.62 17.92
N ALA A 228 34.20 3.08 19.09
CA ALA A 228 33.40 3.24 20.30
C ALA A 228 32.22 4.22 20.16
N ASP A 229 32.26 5.11 19.16
CA ASP A 229 31.18 6.06 18.86
C ASP A 229 30.07 5.45 17.99
N THR A 230 30.22 4.21 17.53
CA THR A 230 29.24 3.54 16.68
C THR A 230 28.12 2.94 17.52
N SER A 231 26.87 3.32 17.26
CA SER A 231 25.71 2.69 17.92
C SER A 231 25.56 1.22 17.47
N GLY A 232 25.01 0.37 18.35
CA GLY A 232 24.71 -1.03 17.99
C GLY A 232 23.78 -1.12 16.77
N TYR A 233 22.79 -0.23 16.70
CA TYR A 233 21.86 -0.12 15.57
C TYR A 233 22.56 0.23 14.24
N ASP A 234 23.44 1.24 14.23
CA ASP A 234 24.13 1.64 13.00
C ASP A 234 25.13 0.57 12.53
N HIS A 235 25.84 -0.06 13.47
CA HIS A 235 26.74 -1.18 13.17
C HIS A 235 25.98 -2.34 12.53
N PHE A 236 24.89 -2.79 13.16
CA PHE A 236 24.00 -3.82 12.64
C PHE A 236 23.56 -3.51 11.19
N ARG A 237 23.07 -2.28 10.94
CA ARG A 237 22.61 -1.88 9.61
C ARG A 237 23.73 -1.89 8.57
N SER A 238 24.95 -1.51 8.97
CA SER A 238 26.12 -1.54 8.10
C SER A 238 26.48 -2.97 7.73
N VAL A 239 26.59 -3.86 8.71
CA VAL A 239 26.93 -5.28 8.50
C VAL A 239 25.87 -5.94 7.61
N ARG A 240 24.59 -5.83 8.00
CA ARG A 240 23.46 -6.43 7.28
C ARG A 240 23.39 -5.97 5.82
N GLY A 241 23.41 -4.65 5.59
CA GLY A 241 23.18 -4.07 4.27
C GLY A 241 24.43 -4.00 3.40
N THR A 242 25.55 -3.55 3.95
CA THR A 242 26.75 -3.22 3.17
C THR A 242 27.74 -4.38 3.12
N ASP A 243 28.03 -5.02 4.25
CA ASP A 243 29.05 -6.07 4.29
C ASP A 243 28.54 -7.43 3.86
N LEU A 244 27.24 -7.70 4.05
CA LEU A 244 26.62 -8.97 3.67
C LEU A 244 25.81 -8.84 2.38
N ALA A 245 24.66 -8.16 2.43
CA ALA A 245 23.70 -8.21 1.33
C ALA A 245 24.25 -7.64 0.01
N LYS A 246 24.88 -6.44 0.01
CA LYS A 246 25.47 -5.88 -1.22
C LYS A 246 26.55 -6.77 -1.85
N LYS A 247 27.27 -7.54 -1.03
CA LYS A 247 28.31 -8.49 -1.48
C LYS A 247 27.73 -9.87 -1.87
N GLY A 248 26.42 -10.07 -1.72
CA GLY A 248 25.73 -11.29 -2.13
C GLY A 248 25.74 -12.42 -1.10
N PHE A 249 26.07 -12.14 0.16
CA PHE A 249 26.05 -13.12 1.25
C PHE A 249 24.65 -13.20 1.91
N PHE A 250 23.62 -13.53 1.12
CA PHE A 250 22.23 -13.48 1.56
C PHE A 250 21.94 -14.37 2.76
N ARG A 251 22.47 -15.61 2.79
CA ARG A 251 22.31 -16.56 3.92
C ARG A 251 22.78 -16.02 5.28
N TYR A 252 23.68 -15.03 5.28
CA TYR A 252 24.28 -14.49 6.50
C TYR A 252 23.53 -13.25 7.03
N VAL A 253 22.63 -12.67 6.24
CA VAL A 253 22.02 -11.36 6.50
C VAL A 253 21.32 -11.31 7.85
N ASP A 254 20.58 -12.36 8.21
CA ASP A 254 19.77 -12.41 9.45
C ASP A 254 20.63 -12.71 10.69
N SER A 255 21.88 -13.14 10.50
CA SER A 255 22.85 -13.29 11.59
C SER A 255 23.46 -11.95 12.03
N ALA A 256 23.28 -10.86 11.25
CA ALA A 256 23.90 -9.57 11.52
C ALA A 256 23.46 -8.96 12.87
N ILE A 257 22.18 -9.07 13.22
CA ILE A 257 21.66 -8.52 14.48
C ILE A 257 22.19 -9.27 15.70
N LEU A 258 22.49 -10.56 15.57
CA LEU A 258 22.99 -11.40 16.66
C LEU A 258 24.38 -10.98 17.16
N GLU A 259 25.12 -10.19 16.36
CA GLU A 259 26.41 -9.61 16.74
C GLU A 259 26.27 -8.50 17.79
N VAL A 260 25.16 -7.77 17.76
CA VAL A 260 24.92 -6.60 18.62
C VAL A 260 23.74 -6.77 19.58
N MET A 261 23.00 -7.88 19.45
CA MET A 261 21.91 -8.21 20.34
C MET A 261 22.45 -8.49 21.75
N ASN A 262 22.11 -7.64 22.72
CA ASN A 262 22.46 -7.86 24.11
C ASN A 262 21.48 -8.86 24.73
N LEU A 263 22.00 -9.98 25.22
CA LEU A 263 21.17 -10.99 25.90
C LEU A 263 20.83 -10.62 27.34
N ASN A 264 21.46 -9.60 27.93
CA ASN A 264 21.20 -9.17 29.30
C ASN A 264 19.73 -8.78 29.49
N HIS A 265 19.09 -9.32 30.52
CA HIS A 265 17.68 -9.07 30.84
C HIS A 265 17.55 -8.58 32.29
N PRO A 266 16.57 -7.69 32.61
CA PRO A 266 16.45 -7.08 33.95
C PRO A 266 16.24 -8.04 35.12
N ASP A 267 15.87 -9.30 34.86
CA ASP A 267 15.79 -10.35 35.89
C ASP A 267 17.16 -10.92 36.30
N GLY A 268 18.25 -10.49 35.64
CA GLY A 268 19.62 -10.83 35.98
C GLY A 268 20.06 -12.22 35.54
N VAL A 269 19.32 -12.88 34.63
CA VAL A 269 19.61 -14.25 34.16
C VAL A 269 20.91 -14.31 33.32
N THR A 270 21.25 -13.23 32.63
CA THR A 270 22.37 -13.14 31.68
C THR A 270 23.16 -11.85 31.92
N SER A 271 24.48 -11.92 31.79
CA SER A 271 25.34 -10.72 31.74
C SER A 271 25.39 -10.17 30.31
N ASP A 272 25.86 -8.93 30.15
CA ASP A 272 26.12 -8.33 28.83
C ASP A 272 26.94 -9.26 27.93
N LYS A 273 26.31 -9.77 26.86
CA LYS A 273 26.96 -10.61 25.84
C LYS A 273 26.10 -10.67 24.57
N SER A 274 26.75 -10.87 23.44
CA SER A 274 26.13 -11.23 22.16
C SER A 274 26.20 -12.74 21.90
N LEU A 275 25.45 -13.18 20.89
CA LEU A 275 25.42 -14.58 20.44
C LEU A 275 26.61 -14.95 19.55
N LEU A 276 27.09 -14.00 18.75
CA LEU A 276 28.20 -14.21 17.83
C LEU A 276 28.99 -12.93 17.58
N ASN A 277 30.11 -13.06 16.89
CA ASN A 277 30.79 -11.97 16.21
C ASN A 277 31.24 -12.43 14.81
N PHE A 278 31.25 -11.52 13.84
CA PHE A 278 31.84 -11.79 12.54
C PHE A 278 33.35 -11.54 12.60
N SER A 279 34.15 -12.51 12.16
CA SER A 279 35.60 -12.35 12.12
C SER A 279 35.99 -11.21 11.17
N ARG A 280 36.85 -10.31 11.64
CA ARG A 280 37.31 -9.14 10.87
C ARG A 280 38.82 -8.93 10.94
N THR A 281 39.33 -8.22 9.93
CA THR A 281 40.68 -7.64 9.93
C THR A 281 40.60 -6.26 9.29
N ASP A 282 41.09 -5.23 9.99
CA ASP A 282 41.00 -3.83 9.57
C ASP A 282 39.58 -3.39 9.20
N GLY A 283 38.57 -3.91 9.92
CA GLY A 283 37.15 -3.61 9.69
C GLY A 283 36.50 -4.37 8.53
N HIS A 284 37.23 -5.21 7.81
CA HIS A 284 36.70 -6.05 6.73
C HIS A 284 36.41 -7.47 7.21
N LEU A 285 35.30 -8.06 6.75
CA LEU A 285 34.94 -9.45 7.05
C LEU A 285 36.00 -10.42 6.50
N ASN A 286 36.46 -11.33 7.35
CA ASN A 286 37.29 -12.45 6.95
C ASN A 286 36.40 -13.53 6.31
N LEU A 287 36.92 -14.15 5.24
CA LEU A 287 36.23 -15.20 4.51
C LEU A 287 36.95 -16.55 4.67
N ASP A 288 36.20 -17.65 4.63
CA ASP A 288 36.73 -19.01 4.58
C ASP A 288 37.30 -19.36 3.19
N ASP A 289 37.83 -20.57 3.05
CA ASP A 289 38.39 -21.06 1.77
C ASP A 289 37.34 -21.16 0.65
N ASN A 290 36.05 -21.17 0.98
CA ASN A 290 34.94 -21.17 0.03
C ASN A 290 34.44 -19.75 -0.28
N GLY A 291 35.05 -18.72 0.32
CA GLY A 291 34.69 -17.32 0.15
C GLY A 291 33.48 -16.88 0.97
N ASN A 292 33.11 -17.61 2.03
CA ASN A 292 31.99 -17.27 2.91
C ASN A 292 32.44 -16.53 4.18
N PRO A 293 31.63 -15.61 4.75
CA PRO A 293 31.95 -14.95 6.01
C PRO A 293 32.21 -15.92 7.17
N LEU A 294 33.28 -15.68 7.92
CA LEU A 294 33.62 -16.45 9.12
C LEU A 294 32.87 -15.92 10.36
N LEU A 295 32.14 -16.81 11.02
CA LEU A 295 31.38 -16.55 12.25
C LEU A 295 32.08 -17.14 13.48
N ASN A 296 32.13 -16.37 14.56
CA ASN A 296 32.59 -16.81 15.86
C ASN A 296 31.40 -16.83 16.83
N TRP A 297 30.79 -18.00 17.01
CA TRP A 297 29.70 -18.18 17.97
C TRP A 297 30.20 -18.15 19.41
N ASN A 298 29.43 -17.53 20.30
CA ASN A 298 29.75 -17.42 21.72
C ASN A 298 29.14 -18.61 22.50
N PRO A 299 29.92 -19.63 22.90
CA PRO A 299 29.39 -20.77 23.63
C PRO A 299 28.83 -20.39 25.01
N ASP A 300 29.33 -19.32 25.63
CA ASP A 300 28.88 -18.86 26.95
C ASP A 300 27.51 -18.17 26.91
N ALA A 301 26.94 -17.97 25.72
CA ALA A 301 25.57 -17.51 25.55
C ALA A 301 24.54 -18.65 25.64
N PHE A 302 24.99 -19.91 25.64
CA PHE A 302 24.14 -21.09 25.66
C PHE A 302 24.22 -21.79 27.03
N ASP A 303 23.10 -22.40 27.44
CA ASP A 303 23.02 -23.23 28.63
C ASP A 303 23.65 -24.62 28.42
N GLU A 304 23.63 -25.45 29.46
CA GLU A 304 24.17 -26.82 29.43
C GLU A 304 23.49 -27.74 28.39
N ASN A 305 22.29 -27.38 27.91
CA ASN A 305 21.55 -28.09 26.88
C ASN A 305 21.77 -27.48 25.48
N GLY A 306 22.66 -26.50 25.35
CA GLY A 306 22.88 -25.78 24.11
C GLY A 306 21.71 -24.86 23.75
N LYS A 307 21.01 -24.29 24.71
CA LYS A 307 19.89 -23.38 24.45
C LYS A 307 20.16 -21.98 24.95
N VAL A 308 19.56 -20.99 24.30
CA VAL A 308 19.67 -19.57 24.70
C VAL A 308 18.31 -19.03 25.12
N VAL A 309 18.31 -18.19 26.14
CA VAL A 309 17.19 -17.34 26.53
C VAL A 309 17.42 -15.96 25.92
N ILE A 310 16.45 -15.48 25.13
CA ILE A 310 16.54 -14.20 24.43
C ILE A 310 15.45 -13.27 24.96
N PRO A 311 15.75 -12.03 25.35
CA PRO A 311 14.73 -11.04 25.68
C PRO A 311 14.01 -10.60 24.41
N MET A 312 12.70 -10.80 24.34
CA MET A 312 11.89 -10.52 23.16
C MET A 312 10.68 -9.65 23.47
N LEU A 313 10.39 -8.73 22.58
CA LEU A 313 9.14 -7.97 22.55
C LEU A 313 8.00 -8.86 22.05
N ARG A 314 6.84 -8.81 22.72
CA ARG A 314 5.62 -9.46 22.21
C ARG A 314 5.07 -8.74 20.98
N TYR A 315 5.19 -7.41 20.96
CA TYR A 315 4.81 -6.55 19.85
C TYR A 315 5.97 -5.58 19.53
N PRO A 316 6.23 -5.26 18.26
CA PRO A 316 7.33 -4.37 17.91
C PRO A 316 7.16 -2.98 18.53
N ASN A 317 8.26 -2.38 18.97
CA ASN A 317 8.25 -1.00 19.44
C ASN A 317 8.17 -0.02 18.27
N ASN A 318 7.94 1.26 18.59
CA ASN A 318 7.86 2.32 17.59
C ASN A 318 9.13 2.39 16.73
N ASP A 319 10.32 2.23 17.32
CA ASP A 319 11.59 2.28 16.58
C ASP A 319 11.78 1.12 15.61
N ASN A 320 11.26 -0.07 15.94
CA ASN A 320 11.22 -1.19 15.01
C ASN A 320 10.42 -0.82 13.75
N CYS A 321 9.26 -0.19 13.91
CA CYS A 321 8.45 0.30 12.80
C CYS A 321 9.17 1.44 12.05
N MET A 322 9.78 2.37 12.79
CA MET A 322 10.42 3.57 12.24
C MET A 322 11.74 3.29 11.53
N MET A 323 12.36 2.13 11.73
CA MET A 323 13.49 1.65 10.90
C MET A 323 13.20 1.80 9.40
N CYS A 324 11.96 1.48 9.00
CA CYS A 324 11.49 1.55 7.62
C CYS A 324 10.59 2.77 7.40
N HIS A 325 9.72 3.10 8.36
CA HIS A 325 8.73 4.18 8.23
C HIS A 325 9.30 5.59 8.41
N ARG A 326 10.57 5.77 8.82
CA ARG A 326 11.25 7.08 8.90
C ARG A 326 11.16 7.94 7.65
N THR A 327 11.03 7.35 6.47
CA THR A 327 10.88 8.12 5.22
C THR A 327 9.58 8.95 5.19
N SER A 328 8.61 8.60 6.04
CA SER A 328 7.35 9.33 6.23
C SER A 328 7.56 10.75 6.76
N ASN A 329 8.68 11.06 7.42
CA ASN A 329 8.96 12.42 7.88
C ASN A 329 8.97 13.44 6.73
N SER A 330 9.50 13.05 5.58
CA SER A 330 9.61 13.88 4.39
C SER A 330 8.42 13.77 3.45
N ARG A 331 7.57 12.75 3.65
CA ARG A 331 6.46 12.40 2.75
C ARG A 331 5.10 12.78 3.33
N ARG A 332 4.92 12.62 4.64
CA ARG A 332 3.68 12.87 5.39
C ARG A 332 3.88 13.87 6.54
N GLY A 333 5.12 14.26 6.85
CA GLY A 333 5.39 14.99 8.10
C GLY A 333 5.08 14.17 9.35
N PHE A 334 5.21 12.84 9.26
CA PHE A 334 5.02 11.90 10.37
C PHE A 334 6.38 11.42 10.87
N TYR A 335 6.62 11.56 12.18
CA TYR A 335 7.93 11.36 12.81
C TYR A 335 8.00 10.15 13.76
N GLY A 336 6.88 9.45 13.92
CA GLY A 336 6.74 8.34 14.86
C GLY A 336 5.53 8.54 15.76
N PHE A 337 5.22 7.53 16.56
CA PHE A 337 4.15 7.55 17.54
C PHE A 337 4.70 7.19 18.92
N GLY A 338 5.71 7.93 19.39
CA GLY A 338 6.40 7.72 20.67
C GLY A 338 6.28 8.93 21.60
N GLU A 339 7.18 9.04 22.58
CA GLU A 339 7.15 10.10 23.61
C GLU A 339 7.10 11.52 23.02
N ASP A 340 7.77 11.75 21.90
CA ASP A 340 7.76 13.03 21.16
C ASP A 340 6.36 13.43 20.62
N THR A 341 5.35 12.58 20.73
CA THR A 341 3.95 12.90 20.37
C THR A 341 3.11 13.37 21.54
N ALA A 342 3.66 13.36 22.75
CA ALA A 342 2.99 13.86 23.94
C ALA A 342 2.82 15.38 23.86
N MET A 343 1.58 15.83 24.01
CA MET A 343 1.28 17.26 24.12
C MET A 343 1.78 17.82 25.45
N GLU A 344 2.60 18.86 25.39
CA GLU A 344 3.08 19.59 26.56
C GLU A 344 2.23 20.84 26.81
N ALA A 345 2.02 21.17 28.08
CA ALA A 345 1.31 22.38 28.49
C ALA A 345 2.30 23.41 29.03
N ASP A 346 2.10 24.68 28.68
CA ASP A 346 2.83 25.80 29.24
C ASP A 346 2.52 26.01 30.74
N ALA A 347 3.16 27.01 31.36
CA ALA A 347 3.00 27.30 32.77
C ALA A 347 1.55 27.72 33.15
N GLU A 348 0.76 28.15 32.17
CA GLU A 348 -0.64 28.55 32.29
C GLU A 348 -1.61 27.39 31.99
N GLY A 349 -1.10 26.22 31.60
CA GLY A 349 -1.88 25.03 31.28
C GLY A 349 -2.46 25.02 29.86
N ILE A 350 -1.96 25.89 28.98
CA ILE A 350 -2.31 25.91 27.55
C ILE A 350 -1.37 24.95 26.82
N ILE A 351 -1.91 24.12 25.93
CA ILE A 351 -1.10 23.20 25.15
C ILE A 351 -0.23 23.99 24.17
N GLU A 352 1.09 23.74 24.19
CA GLU A 352 2.03 24.30 23.22
C GLU A 352 1.85 23.57 21.87
N GLU A 353 1.79 24.32 20.77
CA GLU A 353 1.54 23.72 19.44
C GLU A 353 2.81 23.05 18.90
N ASP A 354 2.86 21.71 18.88
CA ASP A 354 3.80 20.94 18.06
C ASP A 354 3.08 20.20 16.92
N TYR A 355 3.71 20.17 15.75
CA TYR A 355 3.22 19.44 14.58
C TYR A 355 3.35 17.91 14.73
N GLN A 356 4.12 17.45 15.71
CA GLN A 356 4.31 16.05 16.11
C GLN A 356 3.29 15.56 17.13
N ASP A 357 2.55 16.46 17.77
CA ASP A 357 1.56 16.10 18.78
C ASP A 357 0.48 15.18 18.22
N ASP A 358 0.01 14.26 19.06
CA ASP A 358 -1.21 13.49 18.81
C ASP A 358 -2.10 13.47 20.06
N VAL A 359 -3.35 13.91 19.91
CA VAL A 359 -4.34 13.96 21.01
C VAL A 359 -4.62 12.60 21.64
N HIS A 360 -4.36 11.51 20.92
CA HIS A 360 -4.58 10.15 21.39
C HIS A 360 -3.43 9.63 22.27
N TYR A 361 -2.22 10.21 22.18
CA TYR A 361 -1.07 9.71 22.94
C TYR A 361 -1.35 9.74 24.46
N GLY A 362 -1.06 8.62 25.14
CA GLY A 362 -1.29 8.45 26.57
C GLY A 362 -2.76 8.32 26.98
N LYS A 363 -3.73 8.35 26.05
CA LYS A 363 -5.14 8.04 26.35
C LYS A 363 -5.34 6.54 26.48
N VAL A 364 -6.33 6.12 27.26
CA VAL A 364 -6.66 4.69 27.43
C VAL A 364 -7.82 4.32 26.52
N TRP A 365 -7.62 3.30 25.67
CA TRP A 365 -8.68 2.66 24.89
C TRP A 365 -9.13 1.36 25.57
N THR A 366 -10.43 1.07 25.52
CA THR A 366 -10.99 -0.22 25.98
C THR A 366 -11.66 -0.93 24.83
N GLU A 367 -11.08 -2.07 24.44
CA GLU A 367 -11.60 -2.87 23.35
C GLU A 367 -12.91 -3.58 23.74
N THR A 368 -13.70 -3.99 22.75
CA THR A 368 -14.98 -4.71 22.88
C THR A 368 -14.91 -5.98 23.72
N ASN A 369 -13.73 -6.58 23.84
CA ASN A 369 -13.48 -7.72 24.72
C ASN A 369 -13.22 -7.32 26.19
N GLY A 370 -13.24 -6.04 26.52
CA GLY A 370 -13.03 -5.49 27.87
C GLY A 370 -11.58 -5.15 28.22
N GLU A 371 -10.62 -5.39 27.32
CA GLU A 371 -9.21 -5.13 27.58
C GLU A 371 -8.85 -3.65 27.37
N SER A 372 -8.19 -3.04 28.35
CA SER A 372 -7.81 -1.62 28.32
C SER A 372 -6.29 -1.43 28.25
N ARG A 373 -5.82 -0.50 27.40
CA ARG A 373 -4.40 -0.12 27.29
C ARG A 373 -4.24 1.36 26.96
N ALA A 374 -3.09 1.92 27.34
CA ALA A 374 -2.69 3.24 26.88
C ALA A 374 -2.32 3.20 25.38
N ILE A 375 -2.65 4.27 24.66
CA ILE A 375 -2.29 4.46 23.26
C ILE A 375 -0.92 5.15 23.24
N GLU A 376 0.15 4.35 23.26
CA GLU A 376 1.55 4.84 23.30
C GLU A 376 2.42 4.21 22.19
N ASN A 377 1.86 3.25 21.45
CA ASN A 377 2.55 2.52 20.40
C ASN A 377 1.62 2.31 19.19
N CYS A 378 2.21 2.34 17.99
CA CYS A 378 1.61 1.96 16.70
C CYS A 378 0.68 0.74 16.78
N ASN A 379 1.02 -0.27 17.58
CA ASN A 379 0.24 -1.51 17.73
C ASN A 379 -1.20 -1.27 18.20
N SER A 380 -1.46 -0.17 18.91
CA SER A 380 -2.81 0.22 19.34
C SER A 380 -3.79 0.30 18.18
N CYS A 381 -3.33 0.72 17.01
CA CYS A 381 -4.16 0.87 15.82
C CYS A 381 -3.84 -0.17 14.73
N HIS A 382 -2.60 -0.65 14.68
CA HIS A 382 -2.07 -1.46 13.59
C HIS A 382 -1.89 -2.95 13.93
N SER A 383 -2.26 -3.43 15.12
CA SER A 383 -2.19 -4.85 15.46
C SER A 383 -3.58 -5.41 15.79
N GLY A 384 -3.95 -6.50 15.08
CA GLY A 384 -5.23 -7.17 15.29
C GLY A 384 -5.35 -7.88 16.64
N THR A 385 -4.22 -8.16 17.30
CA THR A 385 -4.19 -8.93 18.55
C THR A 385 -3.69 -8.14 19.75
N TYR A 386 -3.32 -6.86 19.58
CA TYR A 386 -2.74 -6.04 20.65
C TYR A 386 -3.61 -6.00 21.90
N PHE A 387 -4.94 -5.95 21.71
CA PHE A 387 -5.92 -5.94 22.79
C PHE A 387 -6.34 -7.34 23.29
N LYS A 388 -5.60 -8.42 23.02
CA LYS A 388 -5.88 -9.74 23.64
C LYS A 388 -5.54 -9.72 25.14
N PRO A 389 -6.22 -10.50 26.00
CA PRO A 389 -5.89 -10.57 27.42
C PRO A 389 -4.42 -10.92 27.66
N SER A 390 -3.76 -10.28 28.63
CA SER A 390 -2.32 -10.46 28.87
C SER A 390 -1.93 -11.91 29.19
N TYR A 391 -2.82 -12.64 29.86
CA TYR A 391 -2.69 -14.06 30.19
C TYR A 391 -3.04 -15.02 29.04
N SER A 392 -3.49 -14.50 27.89
CA SER A 392 -3.72 -15.34 26.72
C SER A 392 -2.41 -15.82 26.11
N ASN A 393 -2.40 -17.07 25.65
CA ASN A 393 -1.27 -17.65 24.94
C ASN A 393 -0.88 -16.78 23.74
N VAL A 394 0.42 -16.76 23.44
CA VAL A 394 0.93 -16.17 22.20
C VAL A 394 0.33 -16.93 21.02
N ASP A 395 -0.12 -16.18 20.02
CA ASP A 395 -0.72 -16.74 18.82
C ASP A 395 0.40 -17.10 17.84
N LEU A 396 0.79 -18.37 17.86
CA LEU A 396 1.91 -18.90 17.08
C LEU A 396 1.60 -18.93 15.57
N ASP A 397 0.31 -18.87 15.23
CA ASP A 397 -0.25 -18.96 13.88
C ASP A 397 -0.90 -17.63 13.46
N SER A 398 -0.53 -16.52 14.10
CA SER A 398 -0.99 -15.19 13.70
C SER A 398 -0.37 -14.84 12.35
N PRO A 399 -1.15 -14.40 11.33
CA PRO A 399 -0.66 -14.20 9.97
C PRO A 399 0.28 -12.99 9.80
N HIS A 400 0.68 -12.31 10.88
CA HIS A 400 1.57 -11.13 10.89
C HIS A 400 1.15 -10.02 9.92
N GLN A 401 -0.15 -9.96 9.65
CA GLN A 401 -0.82 -8.87 8.94
C GLN A 401 -1.02 -7.70 9.91
N PHE A 402 0.02 -6.90 10.12
CA PHE A 402 -0.13 -5.56 10.66
C PHE A 402 -1.17 -4.78 9.83
N LEU A 403 -2.21 -4.28 10.50
CA LEU A 403 -3.39 -3.74 9.86
C LEU A 403 -3.00 -2.51 9.03
N LYS A 404 -3.06 -2.64 7.71
CA LYS A 404 -2.75 -1.54 6.79
C LYS A 404 -4.05 -0.85 6.40
N GLY A 405 -4.08 0.47 6.53
CA GLY A 405 -5.19 1.28 6.01
C GLY A 405 -5.27 1.21 4.48
N ASN A 406 -6.42 1.57 3.92
CA ASN A 406 -6.62 1.70 2.48
C ASN A 406 -5.59 2.73 1.98
N SER A 407 -4.65 2.34 1.12
CA SER A 407 -3.56 3.22 0.66
C SER A 407 -3.17 2.95 -0.78
N ASP A 408 -3.11 4.03 -1.57
CA ASP A 408 -2.65 4.12 -2.96
C ASP A 408 -1.14 3.88 -3.17
N MET A 409 -0.49 3.24 -2.21
CA MET A 409 0.89 2.78 -2.35
C MET A 409 0.95 1.39 -2.99
N ASP A 410 -0.22 0.81 -3.30
CA ASP A 410 -0.42 -0.43 -4.05
C ASP A 410 0.51 -1.57 -3.58
N VAL A 411 0.75 -1.71 -2.27
CA VAL A 411 1.77 -2.65 -1.75
C VAL A 411 1.36 -4.12 -1.94
N ARG A 412 0.10 -4.41 -1.64
CA ARG A 412 -0.65 -5.68 -1.77
C ARG A 412 -2.10 -5.24 -1.85
N ASN A 413 -2.71 -5.32 -3.03
CA ASN A 413 -4.04 -4.77 -3.26
C ASN A 413 -5.12 -5.73 -2.79
N ASP A 414 -4.85 -7.03 -2.85
CA ASP A 414 -5.69 -8.11 -2.36
C ASP A 414 -5.93 -8.06 -0.83
N LEU A 415 -5.00 -7.47 -0.06
CA LEU A 415 -5.13 -7.28 1.39
C LEU A 415 -5.30 -5.82 1.81
N ASP A 416 -5.58 -4.91 0.86
CA ASP A 416 -5.71 -3.49 1.22
C ASP A 416 -6.95 -3.27 2.09
N PHE A 417 -6.76 -2.64 3.26
CA PHE A 417 -7.83 -2.43 4.24
C PHE A 417 -8.53 -3.72 4.72
N ASN A 418 -7.89 -4.88 4.58
CA ASN A 418 -8.46 -6.17 4.95
C ASN A 418 -7.47 -7.06 5.74
N PRO A 419 -7.57 -7.16 7.07
CA PRO A 419 -8.50 -6.43 7.94
C PRO A 419 -8.11 -4.96 8.13
N ALA A 420 -9.12 -4.11 8.34
CA ALA A 420 -8.94 -2.68 8.55
C ALA A 420 -8.20 -2.36 9.86
N PRO A 421 -7.36 -1.31 9.91
CA PRO A 421 -6.80 -0.79 11.16
C PRO A 421 -7.89 -0.18 12.03
N LYS A 422 -7.59 0.09 13.30
CA LYS A 422 -8.50 0.87 14.15
C LYS A 422 -8.54 2.31 13.65
N SER A 423 -9.65 2.67 13.04
CA SER A 423 -9.88 3.98 12.41
C SER A 423 -10.60 4.97 13.33
N CYS A 424 -10.76 6.20 12.85
CA CYS A 424 -11.60 7.20 13.51
C CYS A 424 -13.03 6.68 13.66
N GLU A 425 -13.59 6.12 12.58
CA GLU A 425 -14.93 5.57 12.52
C GLU A 425 -15.10 4.35 13.44
N TYR A 426 -14.06 3.51 13.57
CA TYR A 426 -14.09 2.41 14.55
C TYR A 426 -14.23 2.94 15.97
N CYS A 427 -13.29 3.78 16.40
CA CYS A 427 -13.21 4.21 17.80
C CYS A 427 -14.29 5.22 18.19
N HIS A 428 -14.81 6.02 17.25
CA HIS A 428 -15.72 7.12 17.56
C HIS A 428 -17.17 6.89 17.10
N GLU A 429 -17.44 5.95 16.19
CA GLU A 429 -18.79 5.74 15.63
C GLU A 429 -19.32 4.32 15.80
N THR A 430 -18.56 3.31 15.36
CA THR A 430 -19.09 1.95 15.17
C THR A 430 -18.83 1.00 16.34
N SER A 431 -17.77 1.24 17.12
CA SER A 431 -17.49 0.41 18.30
C SER A 431 -18.60 0.53 19.36
N PRO A 432 -19.03 -0.58 19.97
CA PRO A 432 -19.86 -0.55 21.18
C PRO A 432 -19.27 0.30 22.31
N ASN A 433 -17.94 0.37 22.40
CA ASN A 433 -17.19 1.17 23.38
C ASN A 433 -16.72 2.52 22.80
N ARG A 434 -17.49 3.09 21.85
CA ARG A 434 -17.11 4.35 21.19
C ARG A 434 -16.70 5.44 22.17
N ALA A 435 -15.58 6.11 21.89
CA ALA A 435 -15.01 7.15 22.74
C ALA A 435 -15.30 8.54 22.16
N ILE A 436 -16.39 9.18 22.56
CA ILE A 436 -16.69 10.55 22.14
C ILE A 436 -16.29 11.49 23.30
N PRO A 437 -15.22 12.31 23.18
CA PRO A 437 -14.67 13.07 24.31
C PRO A 437 -15.65 14.02 24.99
N SER A 438 -16.64 14.51 24.25
CA SER A 438 -17.69 15.39 24.78
C SER A 438 -18.83 14.65 25.50
N GLY A 439 -18.78 13.31 25.61
CA GLY A 439 -19.79 12.49 26.28
C GLY A 439 -21.12 12.35 25.53
N HIS A 440 -21.16 12.76 24.26
CA HIS A 440 -22.36 12.64 23.42
C HIS A 440 -22.51 11.22 22.87
N ASP A 441 -23.73 10.88 22.44
CA ASP A 441 -24.02 9.56 21.88
C ASP A 441 -23.52 9.39 20.44
N THR A 442 -23.45 10.47 19.66
CA THR A 442 -23.08 10.45 18.24
C THR A 442 -22.11 11.57 17.88
N MET A 443 -21.31 11.36 16.84
CA MET A 443 -20.42 12.39 16.29
C MET A 443 -21.20 13.59 15.71
N LEU A 444 -22.42 13.36 15.20
CA LEU A 444 -23.33 14.42 14.77
C LEU A 444 -23.67 15.35 15.93
N ASP A 445 -24.09 14.81 17.07
CA ASP A 445 -24.49 15.64 18.22
C ASP A 445 -23.27 16.39 18.79
N ALA A 446 -22.12 15.71 18.91
CA ALA A 446 -20.87 16.29 19.40
C ALA A 446 -20.41 17.48 18.55
N HIS A 447 -20.34 17.31 17.23
CA HIS A 447 -19.91 18.38 16.32
C HIS A 447 -20.93 19.51 16.25
N ARG A 448 -22.23 19.20 16.23
CA ARG A 448 -23.28 20.21 16.21
C ARG A 448 -23.23 21.10 17.46
N GLU A 449 -23.00 20.53 18.64
CA GLU A 449 -22.82 21.32 19.86
C GLU A 449 -21.55 22.17 19.80
N ARG A 450 -20.43 21.57 19.39
CA ARG A 450 -19.15 22.27 19.31
C ARG A 450 -19.19 23.46 18.35
N TRP A 451 -19.74 23.27 17.15
CA TRP A 451 -19.85 24.33 16.15
C TRP A 451 -20.89 25.40 16.51
N LYS A 452 -21.87 25.07 17.35
CA LYS A 452 -22.72 26.10 17.98
C LYS A 452 -21.90 26.93 18.97
N ALA A 453 -21.08 26.28 19.80
CA ALA A 453 -20.27 26.94 20.81
C ALA A 453 -19.17 27.84 20.20
N SER A 454 -18.60 27.47 19.04
CA SER A 454 -17.66 28.31 18.28
C SER A 454 -18.33 29.42 17.46
N SER A 455 -19.66 29.55 17.51
CA SER A 455 -20.44 30.48 16.67
C SER A 455 -20.36 30.21 15.15
N ASP A 456 -19.90 29.04 14.74
CA ASP A 456 -19.86 28.66 13.32
C ASP A 456 -21.24 28.34 12.75
N LEU A 457 -22.18 27.93 13.61
CA LEU A 457 -23.58 27.71 13.25
C LEU A 457 -24.48 28.94 13.48
N GLN A 458 -23.90 30.11 13.71
CA GLN A 458 -24.66 31.36 13.83
C GLN A 458 -25.38 31.71 12.51
N GLY A 459 -26.60 32.23 12.58
CA GLY A 459 -27.35 32.69 11.41
C GLY A 459 -28.08 31.60 10.62
N TYR A 460 -27.91 30.32 10.98
CA TYR A 460 -28.65 29.20 10.41
C TYR A 460 -29.98 28.95 11.15
N THR A 461 -30.95 28.34 10.46
CA THR A 461 -32.23 27.94 11.08
C THR A 461 -32.06 26.68 11.92
N ALA A 462 -32.90 26.50 12.95
CA ALA A 462 -32.86 25.29 13.79
C ALA A 462 -32.99 23.99 12.97
N GLY A 463 -33.84 23.98 11.93
CA GLY A 463 -34.06 22.82 11.06
C GLY A 463 -32.96 22.55 10.01
N SER A 464 -31.90 23.37 9.96
CA SER A 464 -30.76 23.16 9.06
C SER A 464 -29.49 22.68 9.75
N LEU A 465 -29.40 22.78 11.08
CA LEU A 465 -28.15 22.50 11.81
C LEU A 465 -27.68 21.06 11.62
N ASP A 466 -28.57 20.09 11.85
CA ASP A 466 -28.26 18.67 11.71
C ASP A 466 -27.83 18.32 10.29
N ARG A 467 -28.53 18.88 9.30
CA ARG A 467 -28.21 18.67 7.88
C ARG A 467 -26.83 19.19 7.53
N ILE A 468 -26.47 20.38 8.01
CA ILE A 468 -25.16 20.99 7.74
C ILE A 468 -24.06 20.15 8.37
N THR A 469 -24.22 19.76 9.64
CA THR A 469 -23.24 18.94 10.34
C THR A 469 -23.11 17.55 9.71
N GLN A 470 -24.23 16.88 9.43
CA GLN A 470 -24.23 15.57 8.81
C GLN A 470 -23.60 15.60 7.40
N THR A 471 -23.89 16.63 6.61
CA THR A 471 -23.28 16.79 5.27
C THR A 471 -21.76 16.80 5.37
N HIS A 472 -21.17 17.48 6.37
CA HIS A 472 -19.72 17.49 6.55
C HIS A 472 -19.17 16.14 6.94
N LEU A 473 -19.82 15.41 7.86
CA LEU A 473 -19.39 14.05 8.24
C LEU A 473 -19.52 13.05 7.07
N ASP A 474 -20.46 13.30 6.15
CA ASP A 474 -20.65 12.48 4.95
C ASP A 474 -19.67 12.78 3.82
N VAL A 475 -19.12 14.00 3.72
CA VAL A 475 -18.29 14.43 2.58
C VAL A 475 -16.87 14.87 2.92
N ILE A 476 -16.55 15.12 4.19
CA ILE A 476 -15.22 15.53 4.67
C ILE A 476 -14.73 14.47 5.65
N SER A 477 -13.54 13.92 5.40
CA SER A 477 -12.91 12.98 6.32
C SER A 477 -12.51 13.65 7.64
N CYS A 478 -12.50 12.91 8.75
CA CYS A 478 -12.05 13.44 10.05
C CYS A 478 -10.62 14.02 9.95
N GLN A 479 -9.77 13.33 9.20
CA GLN A 479 -8.38 13.71 8.94
C GLN A 479 -8.28 15.09 8.29
N ALA A 480 -9.17 15.45 7.35
CA ALA A 480 -9.12 16.74 6.67
C ALA A 480 -9.22 17.93 7.64
N CYS A 481 -10.02 17.80 8.70
CA CYS A 481 -10.18 18.84 9.70
C CYS A 481 -9.14 18.76 10.83
N HIS A 482 -8.74 17.55 11.23
CA HIS A 482 -7.94 17.30 12.41
C HIS A 482 -6.45 17.03 12.15
N ILE A 483 -6.01 16.92 10.89
CA ILE A 483 -4.61 16.66 10.55
C ILE A 483 -4.13 17.73 9.57
N THR A 484 -3.65 18.84 10.14
CA THR A 484 -3.11 19.99 9.40
C THR A 484 -1.76 20.41 9.97
N ASN A 485 -1.21 21.55 9.49
CA ASN A 485 0.02 22.19 10.00
C ASN A 485 1.26 21.28 10.05
N LYS A 486 1.29 20.23 9.21
CA LYS A 486 2.42 19.30 9.16
C LYS A 486 3.66 19.95 8.61
N LYS A 487 4.83 19.43 9.02
CA LYS A 487 6.12 19.88 8.55
C LYS A 487 6.92 18.71 7.98
N SER A 488 7.65 18.97 6.90
CA SER A 488 8.65 18.06 6.35
C SER A 488 10.03 18.64 6.64
N ARG A 489 10.81 17.95 7.47
CA ARG A 489 12.15 18.37 7.92
C ARG A 489 12.15 19.81 8.49
N GLY A 490 11.15 20.08 9.34
CA GLY A 490 10.97 21.38 10.00
C GLY A 490 10.38 22.49 9.13
N ARG A 491 10.13 22.25 7.83
CA ARG A 491 9.49 23.23 6.93
C ARG A 491 8.00 22.92 6.76
N PRO A 492 7.11 23.92 6.68
CA PRO A 492 5.69 23.69 6.40
C PRO A 492 5.49 22.78 5.20
N LEU A 493 4.64 21.77 5.37
CA LEU A 493 4.24 20.86 4.31
C LEU A 493 2.92 21.34 3.73
N GLN A 494 2.88 21.58 2.42
CA GLN A 494 1.63 21.88 1.74
C GLN A 494 0.79 20.60 1.59
N ILE A 495 -0.32 20.55 2.32
CA ILE A 495 -1.31 19.47 2.24
C ILE A 495 -2.28 19.78 1.10
N LEU A 496 -2.53 18.76 0.27
CA LEU A 496 -3.54 18.81 -0.80
C LEU A 496 -4.78 18.00 -0.38
N TYR A 497 -5.88 18.18 -1.10
CA TYR A 497 -7.15 17.53 -0.82
C TYR A 497 -7.74 16.93 -2.09
N ARG A 498 -8.25 15.71 -1.98
CA ARG A 498 -8.90 14.96 -3.07
C ARG A 498 -10.11 14.22 -2.56
N TYR A 499 -11.02 13.83 -3.45
CA TYR A 499 -12.02 12.81 -3.13
C TYR A 499 -11.38 11.43 -3.13
N ARG A 500 -11.83 10.60 -2.19
CA ARG A 500 -11.46 9.20 -2.07
C ARG A 500 -12.57 8.42 -1.40
N ARG A 501 -12.67 7.14 -1.69
CA ARG A 501 -13.58 6.24 -0.98
C ARG A 501 -13.16 6.09 0.50
N GLY A 502 -14.10 6.35 1.41
CA GLY A 502 -13.98 6.07 2.83
C GLY A 502 -14.38 4.63 3.18
N GLU A 503 -14.33 4.30 4.48
CA GLU A 503 -14.66 2.96 5.00
C GLU A 503 -16.13 2.58 4.76
N ASP A 504 -17.00 3.58 4.69
CA ASP A 504 -18.43 3.47 4.39
C ASP A 504 -18.74 3.45 2.88
N ASN A 505 -17.72 3.25 2.03
CA ASN A 505 -17.79 3.31 0.57
C ASN A 505 -18.23 4.67 -0.02
N LYS A 506 -18.42 5.72 0.79
CA LYS A 506 -18.74 7.06 0.28
C LYS A 506 -17.49 7.79 -0.16
N LEU A 507 -17.62 8.68 -1.15
CA LEU A 507 -16.53 9.59 -1.53
C LEU A 507 -16.44 10.74 -0.51
N LYS A 508 -15.32 10.79 0.21
CA LYS A 508 -15.00 11.84 1.17
C LYS A 508 -13.74 12.61 0.73
N ILE A 509 -13.69 13.89 1.07
CA ILE A 509 -12.49 14.72 0.88
C ILE A 509 -11.46 14.33 1.93
N ILE A 510 -10.27 13.92 1.47
CA ILE A 510 -9.18 13.44 2.31
C ILE A 510 -7.89 14.23 2.05
N PRO A 511 -7.13 14.58 3.11
CA PRO A 511 -5.84 15.22 2.95
C PRO A 511 -4.77 14.22 2.48
N TYR A 512 -3.93 14.67 1.56
CA TYR A 512 -2.81 13.89 1.05
C TYR A 512 -1.62 14.77 0.70
N ASN A 513 -0.45 14.15 0.55
CA ASN A 513 0.70 14.76 -0.08
C ASN A 513 1.23 13.86 -1.20
N PRO A 514 1.23 14.32 -2.46
CA PRO A 514 1.74 13.53 -3.58
C PRO A 514 3.26 13.54 -3.62
N ARG A 515 3.82 12.46 -4.16
CA ARG A 515 5.20 12.46 -4.66
C ARG A 515 5.22 12.76 -6.15
N LEU A 516 5.70 13.96 -6.47
CA LEU A 516 5.89 14.40 -7.85
C LEU A 516 7.14 13.76 -8.46
N ARG A 517 7.00 13.19 -9.67
CA ARG A 517 8.08 12.53 -10.43
C ARG A 517 7.78 12.64 -11.93
N TYR A 518 8.76 12.22 -12.73
CA TYR A 518 8.52 11.92 -14.13
C TYR A 518 9.15 10.58 -14.52
N TYR A 519 8.69 10.05 -15.65
CA TYR A 519 9.32 8.95 -16.37
C TYR A 519 9.36 9.29 -17.87
N TRP A 520 10.12 8.54 -18.64
CA TRP A 520 10.21 8.69 -20.09
C TRP A 520 9.56 7.51 -20.78
N LYS A 521 8.72 7.79 -21.78
CA LYS A 521 8.10 6.76 -22.61
C LYS A 521 8.19 7.12 -24.08
N ASP A 522 8.11 6.11 -24.92
CA ASP A 522 7.77 6.28 -26.32
C ASP A 522 6.27 6.59 -26.45
N LYS A 523 5.93 7.75 -27.02
CA LYS A 523 4.53 8.18 -27.19
C LYS A 523 3.75 7.25 -28.12
N THR A 524 4.42 6.68 -29.12
CA THR A 524 3.79 5.87 -30.16
C THR A 524 3.42 4.47 -29.66
N SER A 525 4.34 3.78 -28.98
CA SER A 525 4.14 2.41 -28.49
C SER A 525 3.69 2.32 -27.02
N GLY A 526 3.86 3.39 -26.24
CA GLY A 526 3.67 3.37 -24.79
C GLY A 526 4.81 2.71 -24.01
N TYR A 527 5.89 2.29 -24.66
CA TYR A 527 7.04 1.67 -23.99
C TYR A 527 7.71 2.65 -23.03
N VAL A 528 7.82 2.29 -21.75
CA VAL A 528 8.50 3.09 -20.72
C VAL A 528 9.96 2.68 -20.62
N MET A 529 10.87 3.63 -20.83
CA MET A 529 12.30 3.39 -20.74
C MET A 529 12.69 3.08 -19.29
N ASN A 530 13.58 2.10 -19.08
CA ASN A 530 14.14 1.79 -17.77
C ASN A 530 15.38 2.66 -17.45
N GLN A 531 15.96 2.55 -16.25
CA GLN A 531 17.10 3.39 -15.87
C GLN A 531 18.34 3.12 -16.72
N THR A 532 18.63 1.86 -17.01
CA THR A 532 19.77 1.42 -17.81
C THR A 532 19.70 2.04 -19.20
N GLU A 533 18.54 1.99 -19.85
CA GLU A 533 18.29 2.59 -21.17
C GLU A 533 18.48 4.12 -21.15
N ARG A 534 17.91 4.81 -20.15
CA ARG A 534 18.05 6.26 -20.02
C ARG A 534 19.50 6.68 -19.78
N ASN A 535 20.23 5.94 -18.95
CA ASN A 535 21.62 6.28 -18.63
C ASN A 535 22.57 6.14 -19.82
N ARG A 536 22.20 5.44 -20.90
CA ARG A 536 23.01 5.35 -22.14
C ARG A 536 23.19 6.70 -22.84
N ALA A 537 22.28 7.64 -22.62
CA ALA A 537 22.39 8.99 -23.17
C ALA A 537 23.47 9.84 -22.48
N PHE A 538 24.11 9.34 -21.41
CA PHE A 538 25.03 10.14 -20.62
C PHE A 538 26.38 9.45 -20.44
N ARG A 539 27.45 10.24 -20.51
CA ARG A 539 28.79 9.84 -20.11
C ARG A 539 29.30 10.77 -19.01
N LEU A 540 29.81 10.20 -17.92
CA LEU A 540 30.45 11.00 -16.88
C LEU A 540 31.80 11.53 -17.38
N GLU A 541 31.98 12.84 -17.34
CA GLU A 541 33.21 13.51 -17.73
C GLU A 541 33.69 14.45 -16.63
N THR A 542 34.90 14.98 -16.81
CA THR A 542 35.56 15.89 -15.86
C THR A 542 36.04 17.10 -16.62
N ASP A 543 35.68 18.29 -16.15
CA ASP A 543 36.16 19.54 -16.74
C ASP A 543 37.62 19.83 -16.34
N ALA A 544 38.16 20.94 -16.85
CA ALA A 544 39.54 21.35 -16.58
C ALA A 544 39.80 21.69 -15.09
N ASP A 545 38.74 22.02 -14.34
CA ASP A 545 38.81 22.39 -12.93
C ASP A 545 38.59 21.19 -11.99
N GLY A 546 38.38 19.99 -12.55
CA GLY A 546 38.16 18.75 -11.81
C GLY A 546 36.70 18.49 -11.43
N ASN A 547 35.75 19.34 -11.86
CA ASN A 547 34.33 19.13 -11.58
C ASN A 547 33.76 18.07 -12.53
N LYS A 548 32.83 17.27 -12.00
CA LYS A 548 32.16 16.21 -12.76
C LYS A 548 30.91 16.75 -13.44
N TYR A 549 30.72 16.42 -14.71
CA TYR A 549 29.51 16.72 -15.47
C TYR A 549 29.08 15.51 -16.30
N GLY A 550 27.85 15.52 -16.80
CA GLY A 550 27.35 14.53 -17.75
C GLY A 550 27.42 15.07 -19.17
N ALA A 551 28.24 14.46 -20.04
CA ALA A 551 28.14 14.69 -21.47
C ALA A 551 26.88 13.97 -21.99
N LEU A 552 25.94 14.73 -22.55
CA LEU A 552 24.79 14.18 -23.25
C LEU A 552 25.26 13.72 -24.63
N ILE A 553 25.08 12.45 -24.92
CA ILE A 553 25.58 11.81 -26.15
C ILE A 553 24.45 11.12 -26.91
N ASN A 554 24.61 11.01 -28.23
CA ASN A 554 23.89 10.03 -29.01
C ASN A 554 24.52 8.65 -28.72
N PRO A 555 23.77 7.70 -28.15
CA PRO A 555 24.33 6.42 -27.72
C PRO A 555 24.73 5.51 -28.88
N VAL A 556 24.27 5.79 -30.11
CA VAL A 556 24.58 5.02 -31.32
C VAL A 556 25.79 5.60 -32.05
N SER A 557 25.82 6.92 -32.28
CA SER A 557 26.92 7.56 -33.01
C SER A 557 28.10 7.98 -32.12
N GLY A 558 27.89 8.09 -30.80
CA GLY A 558 28.86 8.64 -29.85
C GLY A 558 29.03 10.16 -29.92
N GLU A 559 28.25 10.85 -30.76
CA GLU A 559 28.27 12.30 -30.89
C GLU A 559 27.81 12.96 -29.58
N GLN A 560 28.55 13.97 -29.10
CA GLN A 560 28.13 14.77 -27.97
C GLN A 560 27.12 15.83 -28.42
N LEU A 561 25.92 15.78 -27.85
CA LEU A 561 24.80 16.65 -28.19
C LEU A 561 24.63 17.81 -27.19
N GLY A 562 25.20 17.70 -25.99
CA GLY A 562 25.10 18.72 -24.95
C GLY A 562 25.78 18.33 -23.64
N THR A 563 25.47 19.06 -22.57
CA THR A 563 25.99 18.79 -21.22
C THR A 563 24.92 19.00 -20.16
N VAL A 564 24.97 18.20 -19.10
CA VAL A 564 24.11 18.30 -17.91
C VAL A 564 24.95 18.24 -16.63
N GLY A 565 24.39 18.68 -15.51
CA GLY A 565 25.03 18.51 -14.20
C GLY A 565 25.17 17.03 -13.81
N ALA A 566 26.20 16.69 -13.05
CA ALA A 566 26.35 15.36 -12.47
C ALA A 566 26.64 15.46 -10.96
N ARG A 567 26.03 14.57 -10.17
CA ARG A 567 26.28 14.48 -8.72
C ARG A 567 26.34 13.03 -8.26
N MET A 568 27.21 12.73 -7.31
CA MET A 568 27.20 11.43 -6.66
C MET A 568 26.07 11.38 -5.62
N SER A 569 25.24 10.33 -5.67
CA SER A 569 24.15 10.09 -4.73
C SER A 569 24.00 8.60 -4.47
N HIS A 570 24.01 8.22 -3.19
CA HIS A 570 23.85 6.82 -2.74
C HIS A 570 24.78 5.83 -3.50
N GLY A 571 26.04 6.21 -3.71
CA GLY A 571 27.05 5.36 -4.38
C GLY A 571 26.96 5.30 -5.91
N SER A 572 26.09 6.10 -6.55
CA SER A 572 25.94 6.15 -8.01
C SER A 572 25.95 7.60 -8.51
N TRP A 573 26.42 7.82 -9.74
CA TRP A 573 26.31 9.12 -10.40
C TRP A 573 24.89 9.36 -10.89
N ARG A 574 24.38 10.57 -10.66
CA ARG A 574 23.06 11.04 -11.09
C ARG A 574 23.24 12.28 -11.97
N PHE A 575 22.64 12.23 -13.16
CA PHE A 575 22.62 13.34 -14.10
C PHE A 575 21.40 14.22 -13.84
N SER A 576 21.59 15.54 -13.91
CA SER A 576 20.53 16.53 -13.77
C SER A 576 19.70 16.63 -15.05
N ASP A 577 18.50 17.21 -14.93
CA ASP A 577 17.73 17.62 -16.10
C ASP A 577 18.48 18.68 -16.91
N PRO A 578 18.27 18.72 -18.25
CA PRO A 578 18.78 19.79 -19.09
C PRO A 578 18.37 21.19 -18.59
N ALA A 579 19.26 22.17 -18.70
CA ALA A 579 19.02 23.53 -18.23
C ALA A 579 18.23 24.40 -19.22
N ASP A 580 18.09 23.96 -20.47
CA ASP A 580 17.50 24.74 -21.56
C ASP A 580 16.75 23.86 -22.57
N TYR A 581 15.90 24.50 -23.37
CA TYR A 581 15.05 23.85 -24.38
C TYR A 581 15.83 23.06 -25.43
N ASN A 582 16.97 23.57 -25.93
CA ASN A 582 17.72 22.89 -26.99
C ASN A 582 18.37 21.61 -26.46
N THR A 583 18.90 21.65 -25.23
CA THR A 583 19.47 20.47 -24.57
C THR A 583 18.38 19.43 -24.25
N PHE A 584 17.14 19.85 -23.95
CA PHE A 584 15.99 18.94 -23.86
C PHE A 584 15.67 18.24 -25.19
N LYS A 585 15.70 18.97 -26.32
CA LYS A 585 15.53 18.35 -27.64
C LYS A 585 16.63 17.36 -27.98
N ALA A 586 17.88 17.71 -27.63
CA ALA A 586 19.00 16.79 -27.77
C ALA A 586 18.81 15.52 -26.93
N LEU A 587 18.26 15.64 -25.70
CA LEU A 587 17.98 14.49 -24.85
C LEU A 587 16.89 13.60 -25.46
N LYS A 588 15.81 14.20 -25.96
CA LYS A 588 14.79 13.47 -26.73
C LYS A 588 15.42 12.72 -27.90
N GLN A 589 16.26 13.37 -28.71
CA GLN A 589 16.94 12.74 -29.85
C GLN A 589 17.81 11.55 -29.43
N ALA A 590 18.53 11.67 -28.31
CA ALA A 590 19.30 10.57 -27.76
C ALA A 590 18.41 9.38 -27.36
N TYR A 591 17.28 9.64 -26.70
CA TYR A 591 16.31 8.62 -26.33
C TYR A 591 15.58 7.99 -27.52
N ASP A 592 15.20 8.79 -28.52
CA ASP A 592 14.67 8.27 -29.80
C ASP A 592 15.66 7.30 -30.44
N SER A 593 16.98 7.59 -30.36
CA SER A 593 18.03 6.70 -30.87
C SER A 593 18.12 5.39 -30.10
N VAL A 594 17.98 5.41 -28.76
CA VAL A 594 17.92 4.20 -27.92
C VAL A 594 16.71 3.33 -28.30
N LEU A 595 15.54 3.94 -28.45
CA LEU A 595 14.31 3.26 -28.79
C LEU A 595 14.35 2.67 -30.22
N ALA A 596 14.93 3.42 -31.18
CA ALA A 596 15.12 2.94 -32.54
C ALA A 596 16.06 1.72 -32.60
N GLU A 597 17.16 1.74 -31.85
CA GLU A 597 18.09 0.61 -31.75
C GLU A 597 17.42 -0.63 -31.13
N LYS A 598 16.48 -0.43 -30.18
CA LYS A 598 15.65 -1.49 -29.62
C LYS A 598 14.65 -2.07 -30.63
N GLY A 599 14.47 -1.42 -31.78
CA GLY A 599 13.59 -1.86 -32.86
C GLY A 599 12.20 -1.24 -32.84
N LEU A 600 11.97 -0.18 -32.06
CA LEU A 600 10.71 0.56 -32.12
C LEU A 600 10.62 1.39 -33.39
N ALA A 601 9.49 1.29 -34.09
CA ALA A 601 9.23 2.04 -35.31
C ALA A 601 8.79 3.47 -35.00
N ASN A 602 9.39 4.45 -35.66
CA ASN A 602 9.11 5.89 -35.48
C ASN A 602 9.06 6.32 -34.00
N PRO A 603 10.17 6.16 -33.25
CA PRO A 603 10.17 6.50 -31.84
C PRO A 603 9.92 7.99 -31.62
N ASP A 604 9.14 8.28 -30.59
CA ASP A 604 8.81 9.61 -30.13
C ASP A 604 8.88 9.66 -28.59
N ALA A 605 10.09 9.77 -28.05
CA ALA A 605 10.34 9.86 -26.63
C ALA A 605 9.74 11.15 -26.04
N VAL A 606 8.97 11.00 -24.97
CA VAL A 606 8.35 12.09 -24.21
C VAL A 606 8.58 11.91 -22.72
N MET A 607 8.74 13.02 -22.01
CA MET A 607 8.78 13.05 -20.55
C MET A 607 7.36 13.18 -20.03
N VAL A 608 6.93 12.24 -19.20
CA VAL A 608 5.62 12.28 -18.55
C VAL A 608 5.79 12.70 -17.09
N TRP A 609 5.33 13.90 -16.75
CA TRP A 609 5.25 14.38 -15.37
C TRP A 609 3.98 13.87 -14.71
N THR A 610 4.11 13.30 -13.51
CA THR A 610 3.00 12.67 -12.79
C THR A 610 3.16 12.80 -11.27
N GLU A 611 2.07 12.54 -10.57
CA GLU A 611 2.03 12.25 -9.15
C GLU A 611 2.06 10.73 -8.97
N SER A 612 3.19 10.18 -8.52
CA SER A 612 3.37 8.72 -8.53
C SER A 612 2.83 7.99 -7.32
N ASN A 613 2.71 8.68 -6.19
CA ASN A 613 2.36 8.09 -4.91
C ASN A 613 1.58 9.12 -4.10
N TYR A 614 0.51 8.67 -3.45
CA TYR A 614 -0.39 9.52 -2.69
C TYR A 614 -0.25 9.15 -1.22
N TYR A 615 0.41 10.01 -0.46
CA TYR A 615 0.56 9.78 0.96
C TYR A 615 -0.59 10.42 1.71
N ILE A 616 -1.57 9.61 2.09
CA ILE A 616 -2.68 10.03 2.94
C ILE A 616 -2.15 10.54 4.29
N MET A 617 -2.71 11.64 4.77
CA MET A 617 -2.39 12.19 6.09
C MET A 617 -3.28 11.51 7.13
N SER A 618 -2.70 10.74 8.05
CA SER A 618 -3.45 9.85 8.95
C SER A 618 -2.95 9.82 10.40
N HIS A 619 -1.95 10.62 10.77
CA HIS A 619 -1.34 10.61 12.09
C HIS A 619 -1.15 12.04 12.63
N ASN A 620 -0.81 12.14 13.92
CA ASN A 620 -0.58 13.39 14.65
C ASN A 620 -1.84 14.27 14.62
N THR A 621 -2.93 13.66 15.11
CA THR A 621 -4.26 14.28 15.17
C THR A 621 -4.27 15.37 16.23
N ARG A 622 -4.62 16.60 15.84
CA ARG A 622 -4.67 17.73 16.78
C ARG A 622 -5.94 17.77 17.61
N LEU A 623 -5.92 18.58 18.66
CA LEU A 623 -7.07 18.84 19.50
C LEU A 623 -8.26 19.39 18.70
N ALA A 624 -9.47 19.08 19.16
CA ALA A 624 -10.68 19.57 18.53
C ALA A 624 -10.85 21.10 18.61
N VAL A 625 -10.09 21.82 19.45
CA VAL A 625 -10.10 23.30 19.49
C VAL A 625 -9.31 23.88 18.31
N ASP A 626 -8.31 23.14 17.86
CA ASP A 626 -7.42 23.60 16.81
C ASP A 626 -7.89 23.20 15.43
N SER A 627 -8.86 22.27 15.32
CA SER A 627 -9.43 21.77 14.04
C SER A 627 -9.80 22.89 13.06
N LEU A 628 -9.94 22.58 11.76
CA LEU A 628 -10.19 23.61 10.75
C LEU A 628 -11.52 24.31 11.05
N GLN A 629 -11.49 25.63 11.07
CA GLN A 629 -12.66 26.46 11.30
C GLN A 629 -13.38 26.73 9.98
N CYS A 630 -14.70 26.99 10.04
CA CYS A 630 -15.53 27.17 8.85
C CYS A 630 -15.01 28.29 7.92
N GLU A 631 -14.48 29.37 8.48
CA GLU A 631 -13.93 30.52 7.73
C GLU A 631 -12.63 30.24 6.98
N GLN A 632 -11.93 29.15 7.31
CA GLN A 632 -10.78 28.69 6.53
C GLN A 632 -11.21 28.00 5.23
N CYS A 633 -12.50 27.66 5.08
CA CYS A 633 -13.06 27.01 3.89
C CYS A 633 -14.14 27.85 3.19
N HIS A 634 -14.92 28.63 3.94
CA HIS A 634 -16.12 29.33 3.48
C HIS A 634 -16.10 30.81 3.83
N GLU A 635 -16.75 31.64 3.01
CA GLU A 635 -16.95 33.06 3.33
C GLU A 635 -18.11 33.26 4.32
N ARG A 636 -17.88 34.06 5.37
CA ARG A 636 -18.91 34.42 6.37
C ARG A 636 -19.80 35.54 5.82
N LYS A 637 -21.11 35.33 5.86
CA LYS A 637 -22.13 36.32 5.44
C LYS A 637 -22.45 37.29 6.58
N GLN A 638 -23.11 38.40 6.23
CA GLN A 638 -23.52 39.44 7.18
C GLN A 638 -24.45 38.94 8.30
N ASN A 639 -25.25 37.91 8.05
CA ASN A 639 -26.14 37.31 9.06
C ASN A 639 -25.43 36.31 9.99
N GLY A 640 -24.11 36.17 9.88
CA GLY A 640 -23.28 35.23 10.66
C GLY A 640 -23.14 33.83 10.03
N SER A 641 -24.05 33.44 9.12
CA SER A 641 -23.98 32.14 8.43
C SER A 641 -22.92 32.13 7.35
N PHE A 642 -22.49 30.94 6.91
CA PHE A 642 -21.49 30.81 5.84
C PHE A 642 -22.13 30.67 4.44
N SER A 643 -21.36 31.00 3.42
CA SER A 643 -21.66 30.58 2.05
C SER A 643 -21.69 29.06 1.96
N ALA A 644 -22.64 28.51 1.20
CA ALA A 644 -22.64 27.09 0.88
C ALA A 644 -21.56 26.73 -0.15
N LEU A 645 -21.01 27.75 -0.83
CA LEU A 645 -19.86 27.59 -1.73
C LEU A 645 -18.57 27.64 -0.93
N VAL A 646 -17.59 26.86 -1.36
CA VAL A 646 -16.21 26.97 -0.90
C VAL A 646 -15.63 28.31 -1.37
N SER A 647 -14.91 29.00 -0.49
CA SER A 647 -14.22 30.25 -0.80
C SER A 647 -13.07 29.98 -1.79
N GLU A 648 -12.85 30.90 -2.74
CA GLU A 648 -11.71 30.80 -3.66
C GLU A 648 -10.38 30.84 -2.90
N GLN A 649 -10.32 31.60 -1.80
CA GLN A 649 -9.19 31.75 -0.87
C GLN A 649 -9.13 30.66 0.21
N GLY A 650 -10.14 29.80 0.30
CA GLY A 650 -10.20 28.75 1.31
C GLY A 650 -9.21 27.62 1.04
N VAL A 651 -8.99 26.76 2.04
CA VAL A 651 -8.07 25.62 1.93
C VAL A 651 -8.50 24.60 0.86
N LEU A 652 -9.80 24.55 0.52
CA LEU A 652 -10.37 23.73 -0.57
C LEU A 652 -10.60 24.54 -1.86
N GLY A 653 -10.17 25.80 -1.88
CA GLY A 653 -10.40 26.76 -2.97
C GLY A 653 -9.32 26.74 -4.04
N LYS A 654 -9.59 27.44 -5.15
CA LYS A 654 -8.70 27.51 -6.32
C LYS A 654 -7.41 28.31 -6.08
N GLU A 655 -7.38 29.19 -5.08
CA GLU A 655 -6.17 29.97 -4.74
C GLU A 655 -5.20 29.18 -3.84
N ASN A 656 -5.61 28.01 -3.32
CA ASN A 656 -4.67 27.08 -2.72
C ASN A 656 -3.92 26.34 -3.84
N ILE A 657 -2.76 26.88 -4.20
CA ILE A 657 -1.95 26.46 -5.35
C ILE A 657 -0.64 25.84 -4.87
N LYS A 658 -0.29 24.68 -5.40
CA LYS A 658 1.02 24.04 -5.23
C LYS A 658 1.86 24.26 -6.47
N GLN A 659 3.09 24.73 -6.29
CA GLN A 659 4.09 24.71 -7.35
C GLN A 659 4.70 23.31 -7.45
N VAL A 660 4.57 22.71 -8.63
CA VAL A 660 5.09 21.37 -8.94
C VAL A 660 6.56 21.44 -9.33
N THR A 661 6.88 22.28 -10.32
CA THR A 661 8.23 22.48 -10.85
C THR A 661 8.28 23.78 -11.67
N THR A 662 9.46 24.14 -12.15
CA THR A 662 9.66 25.22 -13.14
C THR A 662 10.42 24.65 -14.32
N LEU A 663 9.79 24.68 -15.49
CA LEU A 663 10.40 24.28 -16.75
C LEU A 663 11.28 25.42 -17.29
N PRO A 664 12.39 25.13 -17.99
CA PRO A 664 13.23 26.18 -18.55
C PRO A 664 12.56 26.92 -19.72
N ASP A 665 11.58 26.30 -20.37
CA ASP A 665 10.82 26.89 -21.48
C ASP A 665 9.46 26.20 -21.63
N LYS A 666 8.38 26.98 -21.68
CA LYS A 666 7.01 26.47 -21.86
C LYS A 666 6.81 25.71 -23.18
N ARG A 667 7.62 25.99 -24.21
CA ARG A 667 7.59 25.27 -25.50
C ARG A 667 7.79 23.77 -25.36
N LEU A 668 8.43 23.31 -24.28
CA LEU A 668 8.55 21.88 -23.99
C LEU A 668 7.17 21.20 -23.86
N VAL A 669 6.17 21.90 -23.32
CA VAL A 669 4.80 21.41 -23.21
C VAL A 669 4.03 21.67 -24.51
N ASP A 670 4.13 22.88 -25.07
CA ASP A 670 3.36 23.26 -26.27
C ASP A 670 3.70 22.41 -27.50
N GLU A 671 4.96 21.94 -27.60
CA GLU A 671 5.43 21.04 -28.67
C GLU A 671 5.32 19.54 -28.29
N GLY A 672 4.84 19.22 -27.09
CA GLY A 672 4.56 17.85 -26.65
C GLY A 672 5.79 17.03 -26.21
N LEU A 673 6.93 17.66 -25.92
CA LEU A 673 8.10 16.98 -25.34
C LEU A 673 7.87 16.57 -23.88
N ILE A 674 7.15 17.41 -23.15
CA ILE A 674 6.69 17.16 -21.79
C ILE A 674 5.16 17.05 -21.82
N ILE A 675 4.64 15.98 -21.22
CA ILE A 675 3.21 15.73 -21.05
C ILE A 675 2.91 15.65 -19.56
N PHE A 676 1.83 16.30 -19.12
CA PHE A 676 1.30 16.10 -17.77
C PHE A 676 0.31 14.96 -17.77
N ASP A 677 0.53 14.01 -16.86
CA ASP A 677 -0.36 12.87 -16.62
C ASP A 677 -1.67 13.30 -15.96
N LYS A 678 -1.65 14.40 -15.20
CA LYS A 678 -2.79 14.91 -14.45
C LYS A 678 -3.41 16.12 -15.15
N PRO A 679 -4.75 16.13 -15.38
CA PRO A 679 -5.41 17.20 -16.12
C PRO A 679 -5.42 18.54 -15.37
N TYR A 680 -5.21 18.52 -14.05
CA TYR A 680 -5.12 19.71 -13.20
C TYR A 680 -3.70 20.30 -13.08
N MET A 681 -2.69 19.71 -13.73
CA MET A 681 -1.37 20.32 -13.84
C MET A 681 -1.37 21.36 -14.96
N GLN A 682 -1.09 22.61 -14.62
CA GLN A 682 -1.11 23.74 -15.55
C GLN A 682 0.25 24.41 -15.61
N VAL A 683 0.69 24.79 -16.81
CA VAL A 683 1.94 25.54 -17.02
C VAL A 683 1.62 26.97 -17.45
N ASP A 684 2.23 27.94 -16.77
CA ASP A 684 2.11 29.36 -17.13
C ASP A 684 3.17 29.80 -18.15
N ASP A 685 3.06 31.04 -18.63
CA ASP A 685 3.97 31.62 -19.64
C ASP A 685 5.43 31.70 -19.18
N SER A 686 5.68 31.61 -17.86
CA SER A 686 7.03 31.60 -17.29
C SER A 686 7.60 30.18 -17.13
N GLY A 687 6.84 29.14 -17.50
CA GLY A 687 7.21 27.74 -17.35
C GLY A 687 6.96 27.17 -15.95
N VAL A 688 6.31 27.92 -15.05
CA VAL A 688 5.96 27.42 -13.72
C VAL A 688 4.76 26.48 -13.86
N VAL A 689 4.93 25.26 -13.34
CA VAL A 689 3.89 24.23 -13.33
C VAL A 689 3.20 24.24 -11.97
N THR A 690 1.89 24.33 -11.95
CA THR A 690 1.09 24.40 -10.73
C THR A 690 -0.09 23.43 -10.73
N GLU A 691 -0.58 23.14 -9.54
CA GLU A 691 -1.81 22.38 -9.28
C GLU A 691 -2.65 23.21 -8.29
N ASN A 692 -3.97 23.30 -8.48
CA ASN A 692 -4.87 23.93 -7.52
C ASN A 692 -5.89 22.92 -6.98
N ILE A 693 -6.32 23.12 -5.73
CA ILE A 693 -7.19 22.17 -5.04
C ILE A 693 -8.56 22.01 -5.71
N ALA A 694 -9.14 23.09 -6.24
CA ALA A 694 -10.45 23.02 -6.87
C ALA A 694 -10.47 22.08 -8.08
N ASP A 695 -9.43 22.12 -8.92
CA ASP A 695 -9.30 21.24 -10.08
C ASP A 695 -8.97 19.79 -9.67
N ILE A 696 -8.15 19.59 -8.63
CA ILE A 696 -7.92 18.25 -8.04
C ILE A 696 -9.22 17.65 -7.52
N LEU A 697 -10.05 18.43 -6.81
CA LEU A 697 -11.34 17.98 -6.30
C LEU A 697 -12.32 17.68 -7.43
N TYR A 698 -12.31 18.46 -8.51
CA TYR A 698 -13.12 18.18 -9.69
C TYR A 698 -12.74 16.83 -10.32
N ASP A 699 -11.45 16.62 -10.58
CA ASP A 699 -10.94 15.41 -11.21
C ASP A 699 -11.13 14.16 -10.33
N SER A 700 -10.73 14.25 -9.07
CA SER A 700 -10.80 13.13 -8.12
C SER A 700 -12.23 12.71 -7.75
N LYS A 701 -13.22 13.59 -7.96
CA LYS A 701 -14.64 13.23 -7.82
C LYS A 701 -15.11 12.27 -8.92
N ILE A 702 -14.49 12.35 -10.10
CA ILE A 702 -14.77 11.50 -11.25
C ILE A 702 -13.91 10.23 -11.17
N ASN A 703 -12.61 10.40 -10.92
CA ASN A 703 -11.67 9.30 -10.70
C ASN A 703 -11.02 9.40 -9.31
N PRO A 704 -11.54 8.71 -8.28
CA PRO A 704 -10.94 8.71 -6.94
C PRO A 704 -9.59 7.98 -6.88
N SER A 705 -9.27 7.15 -7.87
CA SER A 705 -7.96 6.51 -7.97
C SER A 705 -6.98 7.48 -8.59
N MET A 706 -6.17 8.11 -7.74
CA MET A 706 -5.17 9.04 -8.26
C MET A 706 -3.85 8.34 -8.59
N SER A 707 -3.58 7.14 -8.03
CA SER A 707 -2.44 6.30 -8.43
C SER A 707 -2.45 6.07 -9.94
N ILE A 708 -1.27 6.12 -10.57
CA ILE A 708 -1.11 5.77 -11.98
C ILE A 708 -1.51 4.30 -12.27
N LEU A 709 -1.49 3.44 -11.26
CA LEU A 709 -1.95 2.04 -11.38
C LEU A 709 -3.48 1.91 -11.34
N ASN A 710 -4.19 2.99 -10.98
CA ASN A 710 -5.65 3.06 -10.90
C ASN A 710 -6.28 1.89 -10.13
N ALA A 711 -5.69 1.46 -9.00
CA ALA A 711 -6.10 0.24 -8.30
C ALA A 711 -7.59 0.23 -7.89
N GLU A 712 -8.19 1.37 -7.54
CA GLU A 712 -9.62 1.45 -7.19
C GLU A 712 -10.57 1.31 -8.39
N GLN A 713 -10.06 1.54 -9.61
CA GLN A 713 -10.79 1.41 -10.87
C GLN A 713 -10.21 0.30 -11.76
N ALA A 714 -9.30 -0.51 -11.21
CA ALA A 714 -8.64 -1.55 -11.97
C ALA A 714 -9.69 -2.50 -12.54
N ARG A 715 -9.65 -2.68 -13.85
CA ARG A 715 -10.56 -3.59 -14.58
C ARG A 715 -10.13 -5.05 -14.49
N VAL A 716 -9.05 -5.31 -13.75
CA VAL A 716 -8.45 -6.61 -13.54
C VAL A 716 -7.96 -6.68 -12.10
N MET A 717 -8.20 -7.82 -11.47
CA MET A 717 -7.64 -8.18 -10.18
C MET A 717 -7.04 -9.59 -10.25
N THR A 718 -6.02 -9.83 -9.44
CA THR A 718 -5.30 -11.10 -9.38
C THR A 718 -4.98 -11.45 -7.94
N GLY A 719 -4.92 -12.74 -7.62
CA GLY A 719 -4.48 -13.21 -6.32
C GLY A 719 -4.67 -14.71 -6.14
N SER A 720 -4.10 -15.24 -5.06
CA SER A 720 -4.26 -16.64 -4.66
C SER A 720 -5.60 -16.88 -3.98
N MET A 721 -6.02 -18.15 -3.90
CA MET A 721 -7.11 -18.53 -2.99
C MET A 721 -6.57 -18.74 -1.58
N HIS A 722 -7.34 -18.33 -0.57
CA HIS A 722 -6.99 -18.53 0.83
C HIS A 722 -7.93 -19.54 1.49
N LYS A 723 -7.37 -20.44 2.30
CA LYS A 723 -8.13 -21.46 3.02
C LYS A 723 -8.60 -20.93 4.37
N TYR A 724 -9.89 -21.03 4.64
CA TYR A 724 -10.53 -20.63 5.90
C TYR A 724 -11.39 -21.76 6.47
N ALA A 725 -11.65 -21.72 7.77
CA ALA A 725 -12.81 -22.42 8.34
C ALA A 725 -14.10 -21.92 7.67
N LEU A 726 -15.10 -22.79 7.49
CA LEU A 726 -16.27 -22.49 6.66
C LEU A 726 -17.08 -21.26 7.10
N ASP A 727 -17.21 -21.04 8.40
CA ASP A 727 -17.84 -19.85 8.98
C ASP A 727 -17.10 -18.56 8.62
N ASN A 728 -15.78 -18.59 8.71
CA ASN A 728 -14.90 -17.50 8.30
C ASN A 728 -14.92 -17.33 6.78
N ALA A 729 -14.91 -18.42 6.01
CA ALA A 729 -15.00 -18.38 4.55
C ALA A 729 -16.27 -17.65 4.08
N ALA A 730 -17.41 -17.92 4.72
CA ALA A 730 -18.66 -17.23 4.45
C ALA A 730 -18.55 -15.72 4.72
N ASN A 731 -17.95 -15.33 5.84
CA ASN A 731 -17.73 -13.91 6.16
C ASN A 731 -16.78 -13.24 5.17
N GLN A 732 -15.67 -13.91 4.81
CA GLN A 732 -14.71 -13.41 3.83
C GLN A 732 -15.39 -13.17 2.48
N ALA A 733 -16.24 -14.10 2.01
CA ALA A 733 -16.99 -13.94 0.77
C ALA A 733 -18.18 -12.95 0.84
N GLN A 734 -18.36 -12.22 1.96
CA GLN A 734 -19.53 -11.36 2.25
C GLN A 734 -20.86 -12.12 2.14
N LEU A 735 -20.88 -13.34 2.66
CA LEU A 735 -22.02 -14.25 2.72
C LEU A 735 -22.29 -14.73 4.16
N GLY A 736 -21.82 -14.02 5.17
CA GLY A 736 -21.93 -14.41 6.58
C GLY A 736 -23.38 -14.67 7.03
N ALA A 737 -24.31 -13.81 6.60
CA ALA A 737 -25.75 -13.97 6.83
C ALA A 737 -26.34 -15.26 6.19
N TYR A 738 -25.61 -15.87 5.25
CA TYR A 738 -25.99 -17.06 4.50
C TYR A 738 -25.13 -18.30 4.87
N SER A 739 -24.29 -18.21 5.90
CA SER A 739 -23.36 -19.26 6.34
C SER A 739 -24.03 -20.63 6.53
N SER A 740 -25.22 -20.67 7.13
CA SER A 740 -25.99 -21.91 7.34
C SER A 740 -26.37 -22.60 6.03
N ARG A 741 -26.75 -21.82 5.00
CA ARG A 741 -27.14 -22.35 3.69
C ARG A 741 -25.92 -22.68 2.83
N LEU A 742 -24.77 -22.03 3.05
CA LEU A 742 -23.49 -22.43 2.44
C LEU A 742 -23.05 -23.83 2.90
N GLY A 743 -23.32 -24.20 4.16
CA GLY A 743 -23.10 -25.55 4.68
C GLY A 743 -23.92 -26.65 4.01
N GLU A 744 -24.92 -26.31 3.18
CA GLU A 744 -25.64 -27.28 2.34
C GLU A 744 -24.93 -27.56 1.00
N GLN A 745 -23.91 -26.76 0.65
CA GLN A 745 -23.17 -26.86 -0.61
C GLN A 745 -21.69 -27.22 -0.39
N ILE A 746 -21.10 -26.83 0.74
CA ILE A 746 -19.72 -27.18 1.14
C ILE A 746 -19.80 -28.16 2.30
N PHE A 747 -19.30 -29.38 2.10
CA PHE A 747 -19.45 -30.47 3.07
C PHE A 747 -18.23 -30.68 3.96
N THR A 748 -17.13 -29.98 3.69
CA THR A 748 -15.93 -29.99 4.54
C THR A 748 -15.93 -28.80 5.49
N PRO A 749 -15.20 -28.87 6.62
CA PRO A 749 -15.16 -27.77 7.60
C PRO A 749 -14.38 -26.54 7.11
N GLN A 750 -13.79 -26.60 5.91
CA GLN A 750 -12.92 -25.56 5.37
C GLN A 750 -13.21 -25.30 3.89
N ALA A 751 -13.00 -24.07 3.45
CA ALA A 751 -13.14 -23.69 2.05
C ALA A 751 -12.00 -22.77 1.63
N TYR A 752 -11.59 -22.90 0.38
CA TYR A 752 -10.79 -21.91 -0.32
C TYR A 752 -11.68 -20.76 -0.76
N VAL A 753 -11.22 -19.53 -0.55
CA VAL A 753 -11.92 -18.30 -0.94
C VAL A 753 -10.98 -17.43 -1.77
N PHE A 754 -11.50 -16.92 -2.88
CA PHE A 754 -10.96 -15.76 -3.58
C PHE A 754 -12.02 -14.68 -3.61
N LYS A 755 -11.67 -13.44 -3.28
CA LYS A 755 -12.60 -12.32 -3.23
C LYS A 755 -12.01 -11.11 -3.92
N GLY A 756 -12.89 -10.35 -4.58
CA GLY A 756 -12.59 -8.98 -4.97
C GLY A 756 -12.42 -8.05 -3.79
N ASP A 757 -11.19 -7.64 -3.51
CA ASP A 757 -10.90 -6.65 -2.47
C ASP A 757 -10.56 -5.26 -3.04
N TYR A 758 -10.29 -5.17 -4.35
CA TYR A 758 -9.98 -3.93 -5.06
C TYR A 758 -10.49 -3.94 -6.50
N GLY A 759 -10.24 -2.85 -7.23
CA GLY A 759 -10.67 -2.70 -8.62
C GLY A 759 -12.09 -2.19 -8.75
N ASP A 760 -12.64 -2.25 -9.96
CA ASP A 760 -14.01 -1.83 -10.26
C ASP A 760 -15.06 -2.43 -9.31
N ASP A 761 -16.19 -1.74 -9.15
CA ASP A 761 -17.26 -2.16 -8.24
C ASP A 761 -17.77 -3.58 -8.49
N ALA A 762 -17.87 -3.99 -9.75
CA ALA A 762 -18.30 -5.34 -10.09
C ALA A 762 -17.25 -6.41 -9.73
N LEU A 763 -15.96 -6.05 -9.67
CA LEU A 763 -14.92 -6.96 -9.22
C LEU A 763 -14.94 -7.07 -7.69
N ARG A 764 -15.07 -5.97 -6.95
CA ARG A 764 -15.07 -5.97 -5.46
C ARG A 764 -16.21 -6.77 -4.81
N HIS A 765 -17.31 -6.97 -5.53
CA HIS A 765 -18.44 -7.75 -5.02
C HIS A 765 -18.42 -9.21 -5.51
N LEU A 766 -17.42 -9.60 -6.29
CA LEU A 766 -17.17 -10.96 -6.73
C LEU A 766 -16.57 -11.79 -5.58
N ALA A 767 -17.01 -13.05 -5.46
CA ALA A 767 -16.33 -14.04 -4.62
C ALA A 767 -16.42 -15.43 -5.25
N LEU A 768 -15.38 -16.24 -5.02
CA LEU A 768 -15.29 -17.63 -5.40
C LEU A 768 -15.04 -18.46 -4.16
N LEU A 769 -15.82 -19.52 -3.95
CA LEU A 769 -15.61 -20.48 -2.87
C LEU A 769 -15.47 -21.89 -3.44
N LEU A 770 -14.49 -22.63 -2.93
CA LEU A 770 -14.22 -24.00 -3.31
C LEU A 770 -14.05 -24.86 -2.05
N GLU A 771 -14.66 -26.05 -2.02
CA GLU A 771 -14.51 -26.98 -0.91
C GLU A 771 -13.03 -27.37 -0.71
N ALA A 772 -12.50 -27.29 0.51
CA ALA A 772 -11.13 -27.71 0.79
C ALA A 772 -11.06 -29.22 1.06
N ASN A 773 -10.31 -29.94 0.23
CA ASN A 773 -9.99 -31.36 0.34
C ASN A 773 -8.62 -31.67 -0.29
N SER A 774 -8.16 -32.92 -0.24
CA SER A 774 -6.82 -33.29 -0.73
C SER A 774 -6.57 -32.98 -2.22
N ALA A 775 -7.62 -32.99 -3.06
CA ALA A 775 -7.47 -32.69 -4.48
C ALA A 775 -7.37 -31.18 -4.73
N THR A 776 -8.18 -30.38 -4.04
CA THR A 776 -8.14 -28.92 -4.14
C THR A 776 -6.91 -28.34 -3.43
N ASP A 777 -6.49 -28.91 -2.31
CA ASP A 777 -5.28 -28.51 -1.57
C ASP A 777 -4.03 -28.63 -2.46
N ALA A 778 -3.96 -29.64 -3.31
CA ALA A 778 -2.83 -29.87 -4.22
C ALA A 778 -2.74 -28.83 -5.36
N ILE A 779 -3.79 -28.05 -5.61
CA ILE A 779 -3.88 -27.10 -6.72
C ILE A 779 -3.99 -25.67 -6.19
N PHE A 780 -5.02 -25.41 -5.37
CA PHE A 780 -5.42 -24.06 -4.95
C PHE A 780 -4.67 -23.52 -3.74
N SER A 781 -3.73 -24.29 -3.19
CA SER A 781 -2.72 -23.75 -2.28
C SER A 781 -1.70 -22.84 -2.99
N THR A 782 -1.54 -22.99 -4.31
CA THR A 782 -0.57 -22.22 -5.11
C THR A 782 -1.15 -21.64 -6.40
N ALA A 783 -2.37 -22.02 -6.80
CA ALA A 783 -3.00 -21.50 -8.01
C ALA A 783 -3.32 -20.00 -7.91
N GLN A 784 -3.18 -19.32 -9.03
CA GLN A 784 -3.47 -17.90 -9.20
C GLN A 784 -4.83 -17.73 -9.88
N ILE A 785 -5.66 -16.86 -9.32
CA ILE A 785 -6.95 -16.48 -9.87
C ILE A 785 -6.85 -15.08 -10.46
N GLN A 786 -7.47 -14.87 -11.62
CA GLN A 786 -7.62 -13.56 -12.25
C GLN A 786 -9.10 -13.32 -12.54
N ALA A 787 -9.62 -12.18 -12.08
CA ALA A 787 -10.93 -11.70 -12.50
C ALA A 787 -10.76 -10.39 -13.28
N SER A 788 -11.50 -10.23 -14.38
CA SER A 788 -11.39 -9.06 -15.25
C SER A 788 -12.73 -8.71 -15.88
N LEU A 789 -12.96 -7.41 -16.11
CA LEU A 789 -14.10 -6.96 -16.88
C LEU A 789 -13.88 -7.20 -18.37
N ALA A 790 -14.88 -7.73 -19.06
CA ALA A 790 -14.81 -7.97 -20.48
C ALA A 790 -14.64 -6.68 -21.31
N SER A 791 -14.14 -6.83 -22.53
CA SER A 791 -14.06 -5.70 -23.47
C SER A 791 -15.47 -5.24 -23.90
N ASN A 792 -15.55 -4.05 -24.47
CA ASN A 792 -16.78 -3.52 -25.06
C ASN A 792 -17.38 -4.47 -26.12
N GLU A 793 -16.52 -5.09 -26.92
CA GLU A 793 -16.93 -6.06 -27.91
C GLU A 793 -17.54 -7.31 -27.28
N GLN A 794 -16.90 -7.85 -26.24
CA GLN A 794 -17.37 -9.05 -25.53
C GLN A 794 -18.68 -8.78 -24.78
N PHE A 795 -18.82 -7.60 -24.16
CA PHE A 795 -20.07 -7.15 -23.56
C PHE A 795 -21.19 -7.11 -24.60
N ASN A 796 -20.96 -6.48 -25.75
CA ASN A 796 -21.95 -6.39 -26.82
C ASN A 796 -22.33 -7.76 -27.38
N ARG A 797 -21.38 -8.70 -27.48
CA ARG A 797 -21.67 -10.08 -27.90
C ARG A 797 -22.56 -10.79 -26.87
N ALA A 798 -22.25 -10.68 -25.58
CA ALA A 798 -23.06 -11.25 -24.50
C ALA A 798 -24.50 -10.70 -24.51
N GLN A 799 -24.63 -9.38 -24.64
CA GLN A 799 -25.93 -8.71 -24.69
C GLN A 799 -26.78 -9.15 -25.89
N ASN A 800 -26.15 -9.42 -27.02
CA ASN A 800 -26.84 -9.83 -28.25
C ASN A 800 -27.02 -11.36 -28.38
N ALA A 801 -26.65 -12.14 -27.36
CA ALA A 801 -26.74 -13.60 -27.39
C ALA A 801 -28.17 -14.16 -27.24
N GLY A 802 -29.16 -13.30 -26.97
CA GLY A 802 -30.58 -13.69 -26.95
C GLY A 802 -31.10 -14.18 -25.59
N PHE A 803 -30.38 -13.92 -24.50
CA PHE A 803 -30.76 -14.35 -23.13
C PHE A 803 -31.51 -13.27 -22.32
N GLY A 804 -31.76 -12.08 -22.89
CA GLY A 804 -32.41 -10.94 -22.23
C GLY A 804 -31.49 -9.75 -22.05
N GLY A 805 -31.92 -8.75 -21.26
CA GLY A 805 -31.08 -7.62 -20.86
C GLY A 805 -30.07 -8.06 -19.81
N LEU A 806 -28.79 -7.69 -19.99
CA LEU A 806 -27.79 -7.91 -18.95
C LEU A 806 -28.10 -7.02 -17.74
N ILE A 807 -28.09 -7.63 -16.57
CA ILE A 807 -28.26 -6.96 -15.26
C ILE A 807 -26.98 -7.04 -14.43
N SER A 808 -25.90 -7.65 -14.93
CA SER A 808 -24.57 -7.58 -14.34
C SER A 808 -23.54 -7.14 -15.36
N SER A 809 -22.34 -6.79 -14.87
CA SER A 809 -21.13 -6.78 -15.69
C SER A 809 -20.88 -8.14 -16.35
N VAL A 810 -20.07 -8.14 -17.40
CA VAL A 810 -19.48 -9.36 -17.96
C VAL A 810 -18.10 -9.54 -17.37
N ILE A 811 -17.91 -10.61 -16.58
CA ILE A 811 -16.67 -10.89 -15.87
C ILE A 811 -15.99 -12.12 -16.47
N ASN A 812 -14.71 -12.00 -16.81
CA ASN A 812 -13.85 -13.12 -17.17
C ASN A 812 -13.06 -13.57 -15.95
N LEU A 813 -13.28 -14.82 -15.53
CA LEU A 813 -12.58 -15.50 -14.44
C LEU A 813 -11.63 -16.53 -15.03
N GLN A 814 -10.33 -16.40 -14.74
CA GLN A 814 -9.29 -17.34 -15.16
C GLN A 814 -8.59 -17.89 -13.91
N ALA A 815 -8.10 -19.12 -14.02
CA ALA A 815 -7.19 -19.71 -13.04
C ALA A 815 -5.96 -20.25 -13.77
N ALA A 816 -4.82 -20.22 -13.11
CA ALA A 816 -3.59 -20.82 -13.61
C ALA A 816 -2.90 -21.63 -12.50
N TYR A 817 -2.29 -22.75 -12.89
CA TYR A 817 -1.38 -23.51 -12.04
C TYR A 817 -0.13 -22.69 -11.70
N ASP A 818 0.62 -23.13 -10.69
CA ASP A 818 1.90 -22.53 -10.26
C ASP A 818 2.95 -22.46 -11.38
N ASN A 819 2.86 -23.35 -12.37
CA ASN A 819 3.69 -23.38 -13.55
C ASN A 819 3.23 -22.41 -14.67
N GLY A 820 2.18 -21.63 -14.43
CA GLY A 820 1.61 -20.65 -15.36
C GLY A 820 0.67 -21.23 -16.42
N GLN A 821 0.39 -22.54 -16.41
CA GLN A 821 -0.58 -23.15 -17.32
C GLN A 821 -2.02 -22.76 -16.92
N ASN A 822 -2.80 -22.29 -17.89
CA ASN A 822 -4.20 -21.92 -17.66
C ASN A 822 -5.09 -23.15 -17.40
N MET A 823 -6.04 -22.97 -16.49
CA MET A 823 -7.10 -23.90 -16.15
C MET A 823 -8.40 -23.45 -16.83
N SER A 824 -8.94 -24.24 -17.75
CA SER A 824 -10.22 -23.94 -18.40
C SER A 824 -11.44 -24.42 -17.61
N GLN A 825 -11.27 -25.43 -16.76
CA GLN A 825 -12.31 -25.99 -15.90
C GLN A 825 -11.68 -26.68 -14.69
N LEU A 826 -12.48 -26.92 -13.66
CA LEU A 826 -12.09 -27.77 -12.53
C LEU A 826 -11.90 -29.24 -12.99
N THR A 827 -11.15 -30.01 -12.20
CA THR A 827 -11.00 -31.45 -12.45
C THR A 827 -12.37 -32.14 -12.40
N THR A 828 -12.53 -33.24 -13.16
CA THR A 828 -13.83 -33.90 -13.37
C THR A 828 -14.57 -34.17 -12.05
N GLY A 829 -15.76 -33.56 -11.89
CA GLY A 829 -16.60 -33.67 -10.70
C GLY A 829 -16.37 -32.58 -9.64
N GLY A 830 -15.43 -31.66 -9.84
CA GLY A 830 -15.21 -30.49 -9.00
C GLY A 830 -16.22 -29.38 -9.29
N GLN A 831 -16.76 -28.75 -8.24
CA GLN A 831 -17.65 -27.60 -8.36
C GLN A 831 -17.17 -26.47 -7.46
N MET A 832 -17.41 -25.24 -7.89
CA MET A 832 -17.17 -24.04 -7.11
C MET A 832 -18.42 -23.17 -7.04
N LEU A 833 -18.56 -22.43 -5.94
CA LEU A 833 -19.58 -21.42 -5.75
C LEU A 833 -19.04 -20.08 -6.26
N LEU A 834 -19.71 -19.50 -7.25
CA LEU A 834 -19.40 -18.18 -7.79
C LEU A 834 -20.49 -17.19 -7.38
N LYS A 835 -20.08 -16.16 -6.63
CA LYS A 835 -20.89 -14.98 -6.31
C LYS A 835 -20.62 -13.93 -7.36
N LEU A 836 -21.62 -13.60 -8.15
CA LEU A 836 -21.56 -12.58 -9.20
C LEU A 836 -22.49 -11.41 -8.87
N PRO A 837 -22.00 -10.17 -8.78
CA PRO A 837 -22.87 -9.03 -8.50
C PRO A 837 -23.80 -8.73 -9.68
N TYR A 838 -24.98 -8.21 -9.38
CA TYR A 838 -25.90 -7.68 -10.38
C TYR A 838 -26.66 -6.46 -9.83
N TYR A 839 -27.14 -5.62 -10.74
CA TYR A 839 -27.68 -4.29 -10.50
C TYR A 839 -29.16 -4.23 -10.88
N SER A 840 -29.99 -4.93 -10.11
CA SER A 840 -31.44 -5.02 -10.32
C SER A 840 -32.17 -5.36 -9.02
N ASP A 841 -33.45 -5.00 -8.94
CA ASP A 841 -34.36 -5.35 -7.85
C ASP A 841 -35.02 -6.74 -8.03
N ILE A 842 -34.70 -7.45 -9.12
CA ILE A 842 -35.27 -8.77 -9.42
C ILE A 842 -34.74 -9.81 -8.42
N THR A 843 -35.65 -10.50 -7.74
CA THR A 843 -35.37 -11.63 -6.82
C THR A 843 -35.91 -12.98 -7.30
N ASP A 844 -36.79 -12.96 -8.30
CA ASP A 844 -37.43 -14.16 -8.84
C ASP A 844 -36.43 -14.96 -9.69
N GLU A 845 -35.93 -16.07 -9.14
CA GLU A 845 -34.95 -16.95 -9.78
C GLU A 845 -35.38 -17.40 -11.19
N SER A 846 -36.68 -17.54 -11.45
CA SER A 846 -37.19 -17.96 -12.77
C SER A 846 -36.95 -16.91 -13.88
N LYS A 847 -36.70 -15.66 -13.49
CA LYS A 847 -36.42 -14.54 -14.39
C LYS A 847 -34.93 -14.28 -14.55
N ILE A 848 -34.09 -14.94 -13.77
CA ILE A 848 -32.64 -14.80 -13.81
C ILE A 848 -32.06 -15.90 -14.69
N LYS A 849 -31.22 -15.49 -15.64
CA LYS A 849 -30.44 -16.37 -16.50
C LYS A 849 -28.97 -16.15 -16.26
N LEU A 850 -28.26 -17.23 -15.95
CA LEU A 850 -26.81 -17.24 -15.83
C LEU A 850 -26.24 -17.63 -17.18
N ILE A 851 -25.39 -16.79 -17.76
CA ILE A 851 -24.80 -17.04 -19.07
C ILE A 851 -23.29 -17.17 -18.96
N HIS A 852 -22.71 -18.03 -19.79
CA HIS A 852 -21.29 -18.33 -19.80
C HIS A 852 -20.71 -18.42 -21.23
N SER A 853 -19.42 -18.10 -21.36
CA SER A 853 -18.64 -18.29 -22.58
C SER A 853 -17.18 -18.62 -22.25
N ASP A 854 -16.58 -19.61 -22.90
CA ASP A 854 -15.15 -19.93 -22.70
C ASP A 854 -14.21 -18.87 -23.31
N ASN A 855 -14.66 -18.19 -24.37
CA ASN A 855 -13.82 -17.32 -25.21
C ASN A 855 -14.35 -15.87 -25.30
N GLY A 856 -15.50 -15.57 -24.70
CA GLY A 856 -16.17 -14.28 -24.73
C GLY A 856 -16.94 -14.00 -26.04
N ASN A 857 -17.00 -14.98 -26.94
CA ASN A 857 -17.61 -14.87 -28.26
C ASN A 857 -18.90 -15.68 -28.35
N ASP A 858 -18.84 -16.94 -27.93
CA ASP A 858 -19.95 -17.89 -28.03
C ASP A 858 -20.60 -18.08 -26.67
N TRP A 859 -21.83 -17.60 -26.53
CA TRP A 859 -22.54 -17.50 -25.25
C TRP A 859 -23.62 -18.55 -25.10
N ASN A 860 -23.67 -19.21 -23.94
CA ASN A 860 -24.60 -20.28 -23.63
C ASN A 860 -25.33 -20.01 -22.30
N ASP A 861 -26.52 -20.59 -22.13
CA ASP A 861 -27.17 -20.69 -20.81
C ASP A 861 -26.37 -21.70 -19.98
N LEU A 862 -25.81 -21.25 -18.86
CA LEU A 862 -25.01 -22.08 -17.96
C LEU A 862 -25.87 -23.22 -17.36
N ASN A 863 -27.20 -23.03 -17.26
CA ASN A 863 -28.13 -23.95 -16.61
C ASN A 863 -27.66 -24.39 -15.20
N ALA A 864 -26.90 -23.52 -14.53
CA ALA A 864 -26.37 -23.77 -13.19
C ALA A 864 -27.47 -23.76 -12.13
N LYS A 865 -27.25 -24.51 -11.05
CA LYS A 865 -28.05 -24.38 -9.83
C LYS A 865 -27.78 -23.01 -9.21
N LEU A 866 -28.79 -22.13 -9.27
CA LEU A 866 -28.85 -20.95 -8.42
C LEU A 866 -28.99 -21.40 -6.96
N VAL A 867 -28.08 -20.92 -6.12
CA VAL A 867 -28.07 -21.21 -4.69
C VAL A 867 -28.78 -20.07 -3.95
N PHE A 868 -28.39 -18.82 -4.23
CA PHE A 868 -29.02 -17.62 -3.68
C PHE A 868 -29.10 -16.50 -4.71
N VAL A 869 -30.07 -15.62 -4.50
CA VAL A 869 -30.26 -14.36 -5.21
C VAL A 869 -30.59 -13.29 -4.18
N GLN A 870 -29.83 -12.20 -4.18
CA GLN A 870 -30.11 -11.01 -3.38
C GLN A 870 -30.28 -9.82 -4.32
N ALA A 871 -31.44 -9.16 -4.25
CA ALA A 871 -31.68 -7.95 -5.02
C ALA A 871 -30.84 -6.77 -4.52
N GLN A 872 -30.56 -5.85 -5.44
CA GLN A 872 -29.97 -4.56 -5.13
C GLN A 872 -30.91 -3.75 -4.24
N THR A 873 -30.33 -3.04 -3.27
CA THR A 873 -31.01 -2.03 -2.46
C THR A 873 -30.26 -0.68 -2.56
N ASP A 874 -30.80 0.37 -1.95
CA ASP A 874 -30.13 1.67 -1.88
C ASP A 874 -28.76 1.61 -1.15
N GLY A 875 -28.51 0.56 -0.35
CA GLY A 875 -27.29 0.39 0.45
C GLY A 875 -26.45 -0.84 0.13
N GLU A 876 -26.93 -1.78 -0.69
CA GLU A 876 -26.24 -3.04 -0.98
C GLU A 876 -26.35 -3.45 -2.45
N THR A 877 -25.24 -3.84 -3.04
CA THR A 877 -25.18 -4.42 -4.39
C THR A 877 -25.86 -5.78 -4.41
N GLY A 878 -26.73 -6.01 -5.41
CA GLY A 878 -27.36 -7.32 -5.60
C GLY A 878 -26.35 -8.38 -6.04
N PHE A 879 -26.65 -9.66 -5.85
CA PHE A 879 -25.79 -10.74 -6.33
C PHE A 879 -26.55 -12.05 -6.58
N ALA A 880 -26.01 -12.86 -7.49
CA ALA A 880 -26.39 -14.24 -7.69
C ALA A 880 -25.25 -15.16 -7.23
N LEU A 881 -25.55 -16.16 -6.42
CA LEU A 881 -24.62 -17.22 -6.02
C LEU A 881 -25.04 -18.51 -6.71
N PHE A 882 -24.12 -19.17 -7.42
CA PHE A 882 -24.42 -20.39 -8.16
C PHE A 882 -23.23 -21.34 -8.24
N LEU A 883 -23.51 -22.60 -8.54
CA LEU A 883 -22.47 -23.62 -8.76
C LEU A 883 -22.00 -23.62 -10.22
N THR A 884 -20.70 -23.72 -10.44
CA THR A 884 -20.08 -23.87 -11.76
C THR A 884 -18.84 -24.75 -11.68
N GLU A 885 -18.44 -25.35 -12.81
CA GLU A 885 -17.14 -26.03 -12.98
C GLU A 885 -16.22 -25.29 -13.97
N HIS A 886 -16.72 -24.22 -14.59
CA HIS A 886 -16.06 -23.51 -15.69
C HIS A 886 -15.26 -22.31 -15.22
N PHE A 887 -14.13 -22.07 -15.89
CA PHE A 887 -13.53 -20.74 -16.00
C PHE A 887 -13.96 -20.11 -17.33
N GLY A 888 -13.76 -18.80 -17.49
CA GLY A 888 -14.18 -18.02 -18.65
C GLY A 888 -15.08 -16.86 -18.27
N TYR A 889 -15.96 -16.47 -19.18
CA TYR A 889 -16.81 -15.29 -19.06
C TYR A 889 -18.16 -15.64 -18.45
N PHE A 890 -18.63 -14.82 -17.52
CA PHE A 890 -19.92 -14.96 -16.83
C PHE A 890 -20.70 -13.64 -16.84
N SER A 891 -22.02 -13.74 -16.91
CA SER A 891 -22.93 -12.61 -16.70
C SER A 891 -24.32 -13.09 -16.24
N VAL A 892 -25.11 -12.15 -15.71
CA VAL A 892 -26.50 -12.35 -15.29
C VAL A 892 -27.40 -11.57 -16.25
N ALA A 893 -28.37 -12.25 -16.85
CA ALA A 893 -29.36 -11.69 -17.75
C ALA A 893 -30.79 -11.86 -17.20
N SER A 894 -31.72 -11.02 -17.68
CA SER A 894 -33.14 -11.11 -17.36
C SER A 894 -34.02 -10.80 -18.57
N GLN A 895 -35.11 -11.58 -18.74
CA GLN A 895 -36.01 -11.48 -19.90
C GLN A 895 -36.87 -10.19 -19.94
N ASN A 896 -36.93 -9.41 -18.87
CA ASN A 896 -37.77 -8.20 -18.78
C ASN A 896 -37.01 -6.94 -18.36
N ALA A 897 -35.69 -6.99 -18.24
CA ALA A 897 -34.88 -5.82 -17.92
C ALA A 897 -34.51 -5.06 -19.20
N SER A 898 -34.66 -3.73 -19.20
CA SER A 898 -33.89 -2.89 -20.11
C SER A 898 -32.42 -2.98 -19.71
N THR A 899 -31.51 -3.02 -20.67
CA THR A 899 -30.07 -2.95 -20.43
C THR A 899 -29.77 -1.81 -19.46
N GLN A 900 -29.23 -2.15 -18.29
CA GLN A 900 -28.61 -1.13 -17.45
C GLN A 900 -27.24 -0.83 -18.08
N PRO A 901 -26.90 0.44 -18.33
CA PRO A 901 -25.57 0.80 -18.80
C PRO A 901 -24.60 0.53 -17.65
N VAL A 902 -24.08 -0.69 -17.58
CA VAL A 902 -22.86 -0.96 -16.81
C VAL A 902 -21.74 -0.41 -17.68
N ALA A 903 -21.42 0.86 -17.48
CA ALA A 903 -20.52 1.60 -18.34
C ALA A 903 -19.18 0.86 -18.45
N VAL A 904 -18.92 0.31 -19.63
CA VAL A 904 -17.60 -0.15 -20.03
C VAL A 904 -16.91 1.08 -20.63
N ASP A 905 -16.52 2.02 -19.78
CA ASP A 905 -15.85 3.22 -20.28
C ASP A 905 -14.44 2.85 -20.75
N THR A 906 -14.16 3.14 -22.00
CA THR A 906 -12.86 2.99 -22.66
C THR A 906 -12.60 4.28 -23.41
N ASP A 907 -12.03 5.27 -22.73
CA ASP A 907 -11.02 6.17 -23.28
C ASP A 907 -10.70 7.26 -22.25
N SER A 908 -9.57 7.12 -21.57
CA SER A 908 -8.86 8.26 -20.97
C SER A 908 -7.93 8.93 -21.98
N SER A 909 -8.07 8.68 -23.29
CA SER A 909 -7.46 9.50 -24.33
C SER A 909 -8.31 10.76 -24.54
N ALA A 910 -8.23 11.69 -23.59
CA ALA A 910 -8.63 13.07 -23.86
C ALA A 910 -7.56 13.68 -24.80
N GLU A 911 -7.69 13.41 -26.11
CA GLU A 911 -7.17 14.32 -27.12
C GLU A 911 -7.92 15.65 -26.95
N THR A 912 -7.33 16.56 -26.20
CA THR A 912 -7.75 17.95 -26.16
C THR A 912 -7.37 18.60 -27.48
N THR A 913 -8.20 18.43 -28.49
CA THR A 913 -8.17 19.32 -29.66
C THR A 913 -8.55 20.72 -29.21
N SER A 914 -7.55 21.58 -29.12
CA SER A 914 -7.68 23.01 -28.94
C SER A 914 -8.51 23.60 -30.08
N SER A 915 -9.67 24.17 -29.75
CA SER A 915 -10.25 25.23 -30.57
C SER A 915 -10.75 26.34 -29.64
N GLY A 916 -9.99 27.42 -29.64
CA GLY A 916 -10.34 28.65 -28.95
C GLY A 916 -11.57 29.30 -29.57
N GLY A 917 -12.42 29.83 -28.72
CA GLY A 917 -13.58 30.64 -29.09
C GLY A 917 -14.23 31.19 -27.84
N GLY A 918 -13.65 32.27 -27.31
CA GLY A 918 -14.14 32.92 -26.08
C GLY A 918 -15.50 33.59 -26.24
N GLY A 919 -16.14 33.87 -25.10
CA GLY A 919 -17.22 34.85 -25.04
C GLY A 919 -18.29 34.62 -23.98
N GLY A 920 -17.95 34.87 -22.71
CA GLY A 920 -18.74 35.71 -21.80
C GLY A 920 -20.09 35.22 -21.24
N GLY A 921 -20.28 35.47 -19.95
CA GLY A 921 -21.57 35.95 -19.44
C GLY A 921 -22.33 35.00 -18.54
N SER A 922 -22.08 35.14 -17.25
CA SER A 922 -22.88 34.66 -16.13
C SER A 922 -24.33 35.19 -16.13
N VAL A 923 -25.18 34.57 -15.29
CA VAL A 923 -26.30 35.16 -14.51
C VAL A 923 -27.75 34.64 -14.81
N PHE A 924 -28.23 33.79 -13.88
CA PHE A 924 -29.56 33.72 -13.22
C PHE A 924 -30.75 32.87 -13.74
N LEU A 925 -31.24 32.05 -12.79
CA LEU A 925 -32.63 31.73 -12.39
C LEU A 925 -33.66 31.20 -13.41
N LEU A 926 -34.08 29.96 -13.19
CA LEU A 926 -35.46 29.47 -13.41
C LEU A 926 -36.45 30.21 -12.46
N PRO A 927 -37.79 30.18 -12.68
CA PRO A 927 -38.55 29.42 -13.70
C PRO A 927 -39.66 30.24 -14.40
N ILE A 928 -40.36 29.64 -15.37
CA ILE A 928 -41.84 29.58 -15.40
C ILE A 928 -42.31 28.66 -16.54
N LEU A 929 -43.16 27.73 -16.12
CA LEU A 929 -44.00 26.83 -16.88
C LEU A 929 -45.15 27.58 -17.60
N LEU A 930 -45.55 27.03 -18.76
CA LEU A 930 -46.88 27.05 -19.41
C LEU A 930 -47.01 27.84 -20.72
N LEU A 931 -46.88 27.07 -21.80
CA LEU A 931 -47.72 27.17 -22.99
C LEU A 931 -49.18 26.90 -22.60
N LEU A 932 -50.06 27.89 -22.79
CA LEU A 932 -51.45 27.73 -23.20
C LEU A 932 -51.95 29.10 -23.64
N GLY A 933 -52.26 29.22 -24.93
CA GLY A 933 -52.63 30.49 -25.54
C GLY A 933 -54.04 30.97 -25.18
N TRP A 934 -54.30 32.25 -25.42
CA TRP A 934 -55.47 32.71 -26.19
C TRP A 934 -55.50 34.23 -26.33
N ARG A 935 -55.63 34.67 -27.59
CA ARG A 935 -56.60 35.65 -28.10
C ARG A 935 -56.98 36.90 -27.28
N PHE A 936 -56.79 38.02 -27.98
CA PHE A 936 -57.62 39.23 -28.11
C PHE A 936 -57.33 40.50 -27.26
N ARG A 937 -56.89 41.52 -28.01
CA ARG A 937 -57.23 42.96 -28.00
C ARG A 937 -57.13 43.75 -26.68
N GLY A 938 -56.28 44.78 -26.74
CA GLY A 938 -56.81 46.14 -26.88
C GLY A 938 -56.21 47.23 -26.01
N ARG A 939 -55.41 48.08 -26.68
CA ARG A 939 -55.36 49.55 -26.59
C ARG A 939 -54.72 50.27 -25.38
N LEU A 940 -53.76 51.13 -25.79
CA LEU A 940 -53.52 52.53 -25.39
C LEU A 940 -52.86 52.75 -24.02
N SER A 941 -51.63 53.28 -24.00
CA SER A 941 -51.31 54.73 -23.90
C SER A 941 -50.89 55.07 -22.47
N VAL A 942 -49.94 55.91 -22.10
CA VAL A 942 -48.91 56.80 -22.69
C VAL A 942 -48.13 57.28 -21.44
N SER A 943 -46.79 57.43 -21.50
CA SER A 943 -45.91 58.28 -20.66
C SER A 943 -45.92 58.09 -19.12
N LYS A 944 -44.81 58.21 -18.39
CA LYS A 944 -43.51 58.86 -18.57
C LYS A 944 -42.39 57.94 -18.12
#